data_AF-A0A814NT50-F1
#
_entry.id   AF-A0A814NT50-F1
#
_cell.length_a   1.000
_cell.length_b   1.000
_cell.length_c   1.000
_cell.angle_alpha   90.00
_cell.angle_beta   90.00
_cell.angle_gamma   90.00
#
_symmetry.space_group_name_H-M   'P 1'
#
loop_
_entity.id
_entity.type
_entity.pdbx_description
1 polymer ?
#
loop_
_entity_poly.entity_id
_entity_poly.type
_entity_poly.pdbx_seq_one_letter_code
_entity_poly.pdbx_strand_id
1 'polypeptide(L)'
;MTIISLFCLHLIVFIGRLQLVGSQETSNFSCSVRPSQADTTVKLQNLRTHLISNNLFAYVIFSEDEHDSEYVQLHDERRAWITGFLGSAGTAVVTRNNAALWTDGRYWTQAEDELDCKNWYLMRQGQSDVPSLSNWLASQVNGTSPYNRVGVAAQFASSRWWSEVNTALNANNASLVEVAELIDLIWSSSERPPAAANPVAHHALEYAGSTWQTKVSTIAQLVQAKKANAYVVTALDEVAWLFCLRGSDIPYNPFFKAYAMVYANETAHLWMNTSQLDAPAQADLQKVNLHPYGSFLSDLLNTASQSDVSQIWISSSASQAIYSRIPAEKRIIASSPVEVTKAIKNPVEQEGMRNCGVRDSVARVRHLAWLEDQLNQNVAINETRAAEELERFQSEESLFQMLSFDTISAFGSNGAIIHYSPKAKTAKQIDRNGLYLLDAGAQYLDCTTDVTRTHVFGTPTQEQKKAYTLVFQGSTDLADAVFPYGTYGRSIDILARQSLYKNSMDYNHGTGHGIGHYLSVHEGPSFISMGYSSSDIPLTDGLVFSDEPGFYLPGEFGIRLETDIMVKNYTLSNNYGGSTVQFLHFEMLTWVPFERNLIICEMLTKAQKDWVNWYHTQVRSKLESTNRLNSNELAYLRDKTQEIKC
;
A
#
# COMPACT_ATOMS: atom_id res chain seq x y z
N MET A 1 46.80 15.67 26.60
CA MET A 1 45.81 16.61 27.16
C MET A 1 44.87 17.11 26.04
N THR A 2 44.42 16.21 25.16
CA THR A 2 43.79 16.57 23.87
C THR A 2 42.76 15.52 23.42
N ILE A 3 42.11 14.85 24.36
CA ILE A 3 41.01 13.87 24.09
C ILE A 3 39.74 14.21 24.89
N ILE A 4 39.86 14.96 25.99
CA ILE A 4 38.71 15.41 26.80
C ILE A 4 38.00 16.62 26.16
N SER A 5 38.66 17.37 25.28
CA SER A 5 38.08 18.56 24.62
C SER A 5 37.08 18.23 23.50
N LEU A 6 37.26 17.13 22.77
CA LEU A 6 36.31 16.74 21.70
C LEU A 6 34.99 16.16 22.23
N PHE A 7 35.04 15.45 23.37
CA PHE A 7 33.83 14.89 23.99
C PHE A 7 32.93 15.97 24.60
N CYS A 8 33.51 17.02 25.20
CA CYS A 8 32.72 18.16 25.68
C CYS A 8 32.13 18.99 24.53
N LEU A 9 32.82 19.12 23.39
CA LEU A 9 32.29 19.85 22.24
C LEU A 9 31.12 19.11 21.56
N HIS A 10 31.16 17.78 21.45
CA HIS A 10 30.05 16.99 20.93
C HIS A 10 28.84 16.98 21.87
N LEU A 11 29.04 16.93 23.19
CA LEU A 11 27.94 16.97 24.16
C LEU A 11 27.28 18.36 24.23
N ILE A 12 28.04 19.45 24.10
CA ILE A 12 27.51 20.82 24.05
C ILE A 12 26.78 21.10 22.74
N VAL A 13 27.22 20.53 21.60
CA VAL A 13 26.48 20.61 20.33
C VAL A 13 25.20 19.75 20.35
N PHE A 14 25.20 18.62 21.06
CA PHE A 14 24.01 17.76 21.20
C PHE A 14 22.96 18.37 22.15
N ILE A 15 23.38 18.96 23.27
CA ILE A 15 22.49 19.66 24.21
C ILE A 15 21.98 20.99 23.61
N GLY A 16 22.82 21.71 22.86
CA GLY A 16 22.41 22.91 22.11
C GLY A 16 21.45 22.63 20.95
N ARG A 17 21.53 21.45 20.31
CA ARG A 17 20.56 21.02 19.28
C ARG A 17 19.26 20.45 19.84
N LEU A 18 19.27 19.89 21.05
CA LEU A 18 18.04 19.48 21.75
C LEU A 18 17.22 20.68 22.27
N GLN A 19 17.88 21.78 22.65
CA GLN A 19 17.17 23.03 22.96
C GLN A 19 16.61 23.74 21.71
N LEU A 20 17.20 23.52 20.53
CA LEU A 20 16.69 24.07 19.26
C LEU A 20 15.37 23.43 18.78
N VAL A 21 14.95 22.28 19.34
CA VAL A 21 13.61 21.73 19.07
C VAL A 21 12.55 22.31 20.03
N GLY A 22 12.97 22.81 21.19
CA GLY A 22 12.11 23.52 22.14
C GLY A 22 11.99 25.04 21.88
N SER A 23 12.85 25.60 21.02
CA SER A 23 12.89 27.04 20.74
C SER A 23 13.18 27.38 19.27
N GLN A 24 12.81 26.52 18.31
CA GLN A 24 12.60 27.00 16.94
C GLN A 24 11.38 27.94 16.95
N GLU A 25 11.63 29.20 17.30
CA GLU A 25 10.93 30.32 16.71
C GLU A 25 10.84 30.06 15.20
N THR A 26 9.60 29.79 14.76
CA THR A 26 9.04 30.36 13.52
C THR A 26 10.07 30.58 12.42
N SER A 27 10.71 29.53 11.92
CA SER A 27 11.30 29.59 10.60
C SER A 27 10.12 29.61 9.62
N ASN A 28 9.72 30.83 9.25
CA ASN A 28 8.69 31.22 8.29
C ASN A 28 8.24 30.10 7.33
N PHE A 29 7.37 29.20 7.80
CA PHE A 29 6.34 28.67 6.94
C PHE A 29 5.30 29.77 6.85
N SER A 30 5.21 30.43 5.69
CA SER A 30 4.08 31.31 5.43
C SER A 30 2.83 30.42 5.40
N CYS A 31 2.12 30.33 6.53
CA CYS A 31 0.83 29.67 6.64
C CYS A 31 -0.20 30.56 5.93
N SER A 32 -0.26 30.44 4.61
CA SER A 32 -1.41 30.88 3.83
C SER A 32 -2.45 29.78 3.95
N VAL A 33 -3.53 30.02 4.71
CA VAL A 33 -4.67 29.09 4.81
C VAL A 33 -5.14 28.76 3.40
N ARG A 34 -5.01 27.49 3.00
CA ARG A 34 -5.43 27.03 1.67
C ARG A 34 -6.93 26.67 1.72
N PRO A 35 -7.71 26.86 0.64
CA PRO A 35 -9.15 26.57 0.63
C PRO A 35 -9.54 25.13 1.00
N SER A 36 -8.59 24.20 0.95
CA SER A 36 -8.74 22.76 1.24
C SER A 36 -8.63 22.40 2.72
N GLN A 37 -8.14 23.29 3.58
CA GLN A 37 -7.82 22.96 4.98
C GLN A 37 -9.06 23.00 5.87
N ALA A 38 -9.36 21.89 6.56
CA ALA A 38 -10.42 21.82 7.55
C ALA A 38 -9.93 22.40 8.89
N ASP A 39 -10.69 23.31 9.51
CA ASP A 39 -10.39 23.80 10.87
C ASP A 39 -10.59 22.66 11.89
N THR A 40 -9.49 22.24 12.50
CA THR A 40 -9.47 21.13 13.47
C THR A 40 -9.44 21.59 14.93
N THR A 41 -9.52 22.90 15.19
CA THR A 41 -9.33 23.51 16.51
C THR A 41 -10.26 22.92 17.57
N VAL A 42 -11.56 22.86 17.27
CA VAL A 42 -12.58 22.36 18.23
C VAL A 42 -12.38 20.86 18.51
N LYS A 43 -12.08 20.06 17.48
CA LYS A 43 -11.83 18.63 17.64
C LYS A 43 -10.62 18.38 18.56
N LEU A 44 -9.53 19.13 18.38
CA LEU A 44 -8.34 19.05 19.22
C LEU A 44 -8.60 19.51 20.66
N GLN A 45 -9.40 20.57 20.87
CA GLN A 45 -9.80 21.01 22.21
C GLN A 45 -10.58 19.94 22.96
N ASN A 46 -11.53 19.28 22.28
CA ASN A 46 -12.30 18.18 22.87
C ASN A 46 -11.40 16.99 23.21
N LEU A 47 -10.50 16.59 22.29
CA LEU A 47 -9.54 15.50 22.54
C LEU A 47 -8.64 15.81 23.74
N ARG A 48 -8.11 17.04 23.84
CA ARG A 48 -7.24 17.47 24.94
C ARG A 48 -7.94 17.39 26.31
N THR A 49 -9.26 17.58 26.36
CA THR A 49 -10.04 17.37 27.59
C THR A 49 -9.94 15.92 28.06
N HIS A 50 -9.98 14.95 27.14
CA HIS A 50 -9.79 13.53 27.45
C HIS A 50 -8.33 13.18 27.83
N LEU A 51 -7.33 13.84 27.24
CA LEU A 51 -5.93 13.67 27.69
C LEU A 51 -5.78 14.11 29.15
N ILE A 52 -6.38 15.24 29.52
CA ILE A 52 -6.34 15.77 30.89
C ILE A 52 -7.05 14.80 31.85
N SER A 53 -8.27 14.36 31.53
CA SER A 53 -9.04 13.45 32.39
C SER A 53 -8.38 12.09 32.59
N ASN A 54 -7.60 11.61 31.61
CA ASN A 54 -6.89 10.34 31.67
C ASN A 54 -5.44 10.47 32.18
N ASN A 55 -5.02 11.67 32.64
CA ASN A 55 -3.65 11.96 33.08
C ASN A 55 -2.58 11.63 32.03
N LEU A 56 -2.84 11.96 30.77
CA LEU A 56 -1.93 11.75 29.64
C LEU A 56 -1.22 13.04 29.25
N PHE A 57 0.03 12.94 28.79
CA PHE A 57 0.75 14.00 28.09
C PHE A 57 0.41 14.03 26.61
N ALA A 58 0.34 12.86 25.99
CA ALA A 58 0.06 12.70 24.57
C ALA A 58 -0.82 11.49 24.28
N TYR A 59 -1.48 11.53 23.13
CA TYR A 59 -2.26 10.43 22.56
C TYR A 59 -1.81 10.18 21.11
N VAL A 60 -1.60 8.91 20.76
CA VAL A 60 -1.19 8.47 19.42
C VAL A 60 -2.40 7.91 18.67
N ILE A 61 -2.55 8.33 17.42
CA ILE A 61 -3.68 7.98 16.55
C ILE A 61 -3.12 7.44 15.23
N PHE A 62 -3.47 6.19 14.93
CA PHE A 62 -3.05 5.47 13.73
C PHE A 62 -4.02 5.66 12.58
N SER A 63 -3.55 5.35 11.37
CA SER A 63 -4.40 5.25 10.18
C SER A 63 -5.09 3.91 10.11
N GLU A 64 -4.36 2.90 10.58
CA GLU A 64 -4.67 1.49 10.55
C GLU A 64 -5.80 1.15 11.54
N ASP A 65 -6.51 0.08 11.22
CA ASP A 65 -7.55 -0.49 12.06
C ASP A 65 -7.01 -1.64 12.93
N GLU A 66 -7.90 -2.37 13.61
CA GLU A 66 -7.52 -3.46 14.51
C GLU A 66 -6.97 -4.72 13.79
N HIS A 67 -6.89 -4.65 12.46
CA HIS A 67 -6.37 -5.68 11.57
C HIS A 67 -5.11 -5.24 10.81
N ASP A 68 -4.55 -4.06 11.13
CA ASP A 68 -3.38 -3.48 10.46
C ASP A 68 -3.66 -3.18 8.97
N SER A 69 -4.91 -2.82 8.63
CA SER A 69 -5.31 -2.55 7.25
C SER A 69 -4.77 -1.20 6.75
N GLU A 70 -4.20 -1.16 5.54
CA GLU A 70 -3.75 0.08 4.90
C GLU A 70 -4.91 1.02 4.56
N TYR A 71 -5.95 0.46 3.94
CA TYR A 71 -7.23 1.13 3.75
C TYR A 71 -8.18 0.62 4.82
N VAL A 72 -8.91 1.54 5.44
CA VAL A 72 -9.85 1.22 6.51
C VAL A 72 -11.27 1.55 6.08
N GLN A 73 -12.27 1.05 6.81
CA GLN A 73 -13.63 1.50 6.61
C GLN A 73 -13.73 3.00 6.91
N LEU A 74 -14.65 3.72 6.25
CA LEU A 74 -14.91 5.13 6.56
C LEU A 74 -15.25 5.36 8.05
N HIS A 75 -15.86 4.37 8.71
CA HIS A 75 -16.13 4.38 10.15
C HIS A 75 -14.85 4.39 11.01
N ASP A 76 -13.74 3.86 10.49
CA ASP A 76 -12.46 3.69 11.19
C ASP A 76 -11.43 4.77 10.85
N GLU A 77 -11.74 5.73 9.97
CA GLU A 77 -10.87 6.84 9.52
C GLU A 77 -10.61 7.92 10.60
N ARG A 78 -10.24 7.50 11.81
CA ARG A 78 -10.05 8.34 12.99
C ARG A 78 -8.99 9.42 12.77
N ARG A 79 -7.83 9.03 12.19
CA ARG A 79 -6.74 9.96 11.87
C ARG A 79 -7.16 10.98 10.81
N ALA A 80 -7.85 10.55 9.76
CA ALA A 80 -8.34 11.47 8.74
C ALA A 80 -9.37 12.45 9.33
N TRP A 81 -10.30 11.96 10.16
CA TRP A 81 -11.29 12.82 10.80
C TRP A 81 -10.69 13.87 11.74
N ILE A 82 -9.71 13.50 12.58
CA ILE A 82 -9.10 14.43 13.56
C ILE A 82 -8.12 15.42 12.91
N THR A 83 -7.46 15.05 11.81
CA THR A 83 -6.41 15.85 11.17
C THR A 83 -6.87 16.60 9.92
N GLY A 84 -7.87 16.08 9.20
CA GLY A 84 -8.23 16.51 7.84
C GLY A 84 -7.38 15.90 6.72
N PHE A 85 -6.30 15.18 7.05
CA PHE A 85 -5.40 14.57 6.07
C PHE A 85 -5.88 13.17 5.65
N LEU A 86 -6.08 12.97 4.34
CA LEU A 86 -6.76 11.82 3.73
C LEU A 86 -5.83 10.78 3.09
N GLY A 87 -4.50 10.95 3.13
CA GLY A 87 -3.58 9.94 2.56
C GLY A 87 -3.73 8.58 3.24
N SER A 88 -3.33 7.46 2.63
CA SER A 88 -3.47 6.13 3.26
C SER A 88 -2.57 5.95 4.50
N ALA A 89 -1.37 6.56 4.49
CA ALA A 89 -0.39 6.37 5.56
C ALA A 89 -0.14 7.63 6.39
N GLY A 90 -0.13 7.46 7.72
CA GLY A 90 0.34 8.49 8.64
C GLY A 90 0.06 8.17 10.10
N THR A 91 0.81 8.78 11.01
CA THR A 91 0.57 8.66 12.45
C THR A 91 0.46 10.05 13.07
N ALA A 92 -0.69 10.32 13.66
CA ALA A 92 -0.95 11.58 14.36
C ALA A 92 -0.62 11.45 15.84
N VAL A 93 -0.04 12.50 16.41
CA VAL A 93 0.22 12.62 17.84
C VAL A 93 -0.34 13.94 18.32
N VAL A 94 -1.25 13.87 19.29
CA VAL A 94 -1.79 15.06 19.95
C VAL A 94 -1.23 15.11 21.35
N THR A 95 -0.57 16.21 21.69
CA THR A 95 -0.16 16.51 23.06
C THR A 95 -1.15 17.49 23.68
N ARG A 96 -0.94 17.81 24.96
CA ARG A 96 -1.74 18.84 25.66
C ARG A 96 -1.76 20.19 24.95
N ASN A 97 -0.69 20.54 24.22
CA ASN A 97 -0.52 21.86 23.64
C ASN A 97 -0.25 21.85 22.12
N ASN A 98 0.26 20.74 21.58
CA ASN A 98 0.69 20.63 20.17
C ASN A 98 -0.03 19.46 19.47
N ALA A 99 0.01 19.43 18.15
CA ALA A 99 -0.37 18.27 17.36
C ALA A 99 0.60 18.11 16.18
N ALA A 100 1.01 16.88 15.88
CA ALA A 100 1.95 16.59 14.81
C ALA A 100 1.54 15.32 14.05
N LEU A 101 1.84 15.27 12.76
CA LEU A 101 1.53 14.13 11.88
C LEU A 101 2.77 13.68 11.13
N TRP A 102 3.14 12.41 11.29
CA TRP A 102 4.18 11.76 10.48
C TRP A 102 3.55 11.12 9.26
N THR A 103 4.13 11.36 8.09
CA THR A 103 3.78 10.64 6.85
C THR A 103 4.99 10.56 5.92
N ASP A 104 5.00 9.58 5.03
CA ASP A 104 6.10 9.31 4.12
C ASP A 104 6.09 10.19 2.86
N GLY A 105 7.12 10.03 2.02
CA GLY A 105 7.39 10.87 0.85
C GLY A 105 6.27 10.93 -0.19
N ARG A 106 5.37 9.93 -0.22
CA ARG A 106 4.22 9.90 -1.12
C ARG A 106 3.23 11.02 -0.83
N TYR A 107 3.18 11.47 0.43
CA TYR A 107 2.10 12.30 0.95
C TYR A 107 2.54 13.69 1.45
N TRP A 108 3.82 14.08 1.35
CA TRP A 108 4.26 15.36 1.89
C TRP A 108 3.49 16.55 1.31
N THR A 109 3.38 16.64 -0.02
CA THR A 109 2.65 17.74 -0.68
C THR A 109 1.17 17.73 -0.31
N GLN A 110 0.54 16.54 -0.29
CA GLN A 110 -0.87 16.41 0.10
C GLN A 110 -1.09 16.86 1.55
N ALA A 111 -0.21 16.46 2.48
CA ALA A 111 -0.33 16.83 3.88
C ALA A 111 -0.17 18.35 4.09
N GLU A 112 0.68 19.03 3.32
CA GLU A 112 0.77 20.49 3.34
C GLU A 112 -0.53 21.18 2.86
N ASP A 113 -1.22 20.56 1.91
CA ASP A 113 -2.48 21.07 1.36
C ASP A 113 -3.69 20.81 2.26
N GLU A 114 -3.71 19.69 2.97
CA GLU A 114 -4.87 19.23 3.74
C GLU A 114 -4.81 19.60 5.22
N LEU A 115 -3.62 19.62 5.84
CA LEU A 115 -3.47 19.92 7.26
C LEU A 115 -3.69 21.41 7.54
N ASP A 116 -4.46 21.70 8.59
CA ASP A 116 -4.51 23.04 9.16
C ASP A 116 -3.17 23.41 9.81
N CYS A 117 -2.41 24.27 9.13
CA CYS A 117 -1.09 24.73 9.56
C CYS A 117 -1.09 25.53 10.88
N LYS A 118 -2.25 25.95 11.41
CA LYS A 118 -2.32 26.57 12.74
C LYS A 118 -2.23 25.56 13.87
N ASN A 119 -2.68 24.33 13.62
CA ASN A 119 -2.85 23.31 14.65
C ASN A 119 -1.86 22.15 14.51
N TRP A 120 -1.47 21.81 13.28
CA TRP A 120 -0.69 20.62 12.98
C TRP A 120 0.72 20.93 12.47
N TYR A 121 1.71 20.21 13.01
CA TYR A 121 3.06 20.13 12.45
C TYR A 121 3.18 18.90 11.54
N LEU A 122 3.52 19.12 10.28
CA LEU A 122 3.87 18.03 9.37
C LEU A 122 5.29 17.54 9.66
N MET A 123 5.43 16.26 9.95
CA MET A 123 6.68 15.56 10.19
C MET A 123 6.99 14.68 8.98
N ARG A 124 7.86 15.15 8.10
CA ARG A 124 8.21 14.46 6.84
C ARG A 124 9.11 13.25 7.10
N GLN A 125 8.50 12.10 7.33
CA GLN A 125 9.19 10.87 7.71
C GLN A 125 10.25 10.47 6.69
N GLY A 126 11.44 10.10 7.15
CA GLY A 126 12.56 9.69 6.31
C GLY A 126 13.53 10.82 5.95
N GLN A 127 13.16 12.08 6.18
CA GLN A 127 14.14 13.19 6.11
C GLN A 127 15.12 13.13 7.30
N SER A 128 16.38 13.45 7.05
CA SER A 128 17.47 13.26 8.01
C SER A 128 17.39 14.15 9.25
N ASP A 129 16.67 15.26 9.16
CA ASP A 129 16.42 16.24 10.22
C ASP A 129 15.09 16.01 10.96
N VAL A 130 14.24 15.10 10.48
CA VAL A 130 12.97 14.76 11.12
C VAL A 130 13.16 13.57 12.08
N PRO A 131 12.93 13.74 13.39
CA PRO A 131 13.05 12.63 14.34
C PRO A 131 11.99 11.56 14.07
N SER A 132 12.33 10.30 14.37
CA SER A 132 11.31 9.25 14.47
C SER A 132 10.27 9.62 15.53
N LEU A 133 9.03 9.14 15.37
CA LEU A 133 7.96 9.37 16.33
C LEU A 133 8.35 8.97 17.76
N SER A 134 9.04 7.83 17.92
CA SER A 134 9.55 7.34 19.20
C SER A 134 10.55 8.30 19.85
N ASN A 135 11.52 8.79 19.08
CA ASN A 135 12.52 9.75 19.56
C ASN A 135 11.89 11.11 19.86
N TRP A 136 10.94 11.55 19.03
CA TRP A 136 10.22 12.80 19.27
C TRP A 136 9.41 12.72 20.56
N LEU A 137 8.57 11.70 20.75
CA LEU A 137 7.82 11.50 21.98
C LEU A 137 8.73 11.47 23.21
N ALA A 138 9.81 10.70 23.16
CA ALA A 138 10.79 10.62 24.24
C ALA A 138 11.45 11.97 24.57
N SER A 139 11.67 12.82 23.56
CA SER A 139 12.22 14.18 23.74
C SER A 139 11.21 15.19 24.31
N GLN A 140 9.91 14.98 24.06
CA GLN A 140 8.85 15.92 24.46
C GLN A 140 8.30 15.64 25.86
N VAL A 141 8.28 14.37 26.30
CA VAL A 141 7.75 14.01 27.61
C VAL A 141 8.75 14.36 28.70
N ASN A 142 8.38 15.27 29.61
CA ASN A 142 9.13 15.46 30.85
C ASN A 142 8.83 14.30 31.81
N GLY A 143 9.78 13.38 31.97
CA GLY A 143 9.65 12.22 32.86
C GLY A 143 9.40 12.52 34.34
N THR A 144 9.69 13.73 34.80
CA THR A 144 9.39 14.17 36.18
C THR A 144 7.98 14.75 36.34
N SER A 145 7.27 14.96 35.23
CA SER A 145 5.89 15.45 35.23
C SER A 145 4.93 14.39 35.76
N PRO A 146 3.89 14.76 36.54
CA PRO A 146 2.82 13.84 36.90
C PRO A 146 2.00 13.36 35.69
N TYR A 147 2.25 13.92 34.51
CA TYR A 147 1.58 13.57 33.26
C TYR A 147 2.49 12.83 32.28
N ASN A 148 3.56 12.17 32.71
CA ASN A 148 4.57 11.47 31.88
C ASN A 148 4.07 10.21 31.12
N ARG A 149 2.78 10.14 30.80
CA ARG A 149 2.11 8.99 30.17
C ARG A 149 1.70 9.32 28.75
N VAL A 150 2.03 8.44 27.82
CA VAL A 150 1.55 8.48 26.43
C VAL A 150 0.49 7.41 26.27
N GLY A 151 -0.73 7.82 25.90
CA GLY A 151 -1.86 6.92 25.71
C GLY A 151 -1.99 6.47 24.26
N VAL A 152 -2.46 5.23 24.08
CA VAL A 152 -2.78 4.65 22.78
C VAL A 152 -3.80 3.51 22.98
N ALA A 153 -4.72 3.32 22.03
CA ALA A 153 -5.58 2.14 22.00
C ALA A 153 -4.79 0.93 21.49
N ALA A 154 -4.59 -0.09 22.34
CA ALA A 154 -3.70 -1.21 22.06
C ALA A 154 -4.11 -2.07 20.86
N GLN A 155 -5.38 -2.03 20.44
CA GLN A 155 -5.85 -2.75 19.26
C GLN A 155 -5.32 -2.19 17.93
N PHE A 156 -4.94 -0.90 17.88
CA PHE A 156 -4.45 -0.23 16.66
C PHE A 156 -2.93 -0.10 16.61
N ALA A 157 -2.25 -0.45 17.69
CA ALA A 157 -0.79 -0.39 17.76
C ALA A 157 -0.20 -1.78 17.50
N SER A 158 0.66 -1.92 16.50
CA SER A 158 1.43 -3.18 16.35
C SER A 158 2.33 -3.41 17.57
N SER A 159 2.48 -4.68 17.97
CA SER A 159 3.31 -5.04 19.12
C SER A 159 4.79 -4.64 18.96
N ARG A 160 5.28 -4.61 17.72
CA ARG A 160 6.61 -4.10 17.38
C ARG A 160 6.73 -2.61 17.70
N TRP A 161 5.82 -1.79 17.17
CA TRP A 161 5.82 -0.35 17.42
C TRP A 161 5.69 -0.06 18.92
N TRP A 162 4.80 -0.79 19.61
CA TRP A 162 4.61 -0.65 21.04
C TRP A 162 5.91 -0.85 21.81
N SER A 163 6.64 -1.93 21.50
CA SER A 163 7.92 -2.24 22.13
C SER A 163 8.97 -1.15 21.89
N GLU A 164 9.08 -0.66 20.65
CA GLU A 164 10.02 0.40 20.27
C GLU A 164 9.73 1.70 21.03
N VAL A 165 8.47 2.16 21.04
CA VAL A 165 8.07 3.41 21.73
C VAL A 165 8.16 3.26 23.24
N ASN A 166 7.70 2.15 23.81
CA ASN A 166 7.77 1.92 25.25
C ASN A 166 9.22 1.90 25.75
N THR A 167 10.15 1.32 24.98
CA THR A 167 11.58 1.33 25.31
C THR A 167 12.13 2.77 25.32
N ALA A 168 11.82 3.57 24.30
CA ALA A 168 12.27 4.96 24.21
C ALA A 168 11.70 5.85 25.34
N LEU A 169 10.43 5.66 25.71
CA LEU A 169 9.78 6.39 26.80
C LEU A 169 10.36 6.00 28.17
N ASN A 170 10.56 4.71 28.44
CA ASN A 170 11.09 4.24 29.71
C ASN A 170 12.51 4.78 29.97
N ALA A 171 13.34 4.94 28.92
CA ALA A 171 14.65 5.56 29.03
C ALA A 171 14.61 7.02 29.52
N ASN A 172 13.44 7.66 29.46
CA ASN A 172 13.20 9.05 29.86
C ASN A 172 12.20 9.16 31.04
N ASN A 173 12.04 8.12 31.85
CA ASN A 173 11.08 8.07 32.97
C ASN A 173 9.63 8.40 32.55
N ALA A 174 9.25 8.02 31.33
CA ALA A 174 7.89 8.11 30.81
C ALA A 174 7.34 6.70 30.53
N SER A 175 6.03 6.58 30.30
CA SER A 175 5.41 5.27 30.04
C SER A 175 4.42 5.32 28.88
N LEU A 176 4.38 4.24 28.11
CA LEU A 176 3.31 3.97 27.15
C LEU A 176 2.19 3.20 27.88
N VAL A 177 0.95 3.64 27.74
CA VAL A 177 -0.20 3.05 28.44
C VAL A 177 -1.37 2.77 27.50
N GLU A 178 -2.00 1.61 27.70
CA GLU A 178 -3.24 1.25 27.02
C GLU A 178 -4.37 2.11 27.59
N VAL A 179 -5.13 2.74 26.71
CA VAL A 179 -6.35 3.50 27.03
C VAL A 179 -7.46 3.15 26.05
N ALA A 180 -8.70 3.52 26.37
CA ALA A 180 -9.79 3.43 25.42
C ALA A 180 -9.53 4.34 24.20
N GLU A 181 -10.16 4.01 23.06
CA GLU A 181 -10.07 4.85 21.87
C GLU A 181 -10.73 6.22 22.13
N LEU A 182 -9.90 7.27 22.24
CA LEU A 182 -10.36 8.60 22.64
C LEU A 182 -11.05 9.36 21.51
N ILE A 183 -10.74 9.04 20.23
CA ILE A 183 -11.41 9.66 19.09
C ILE A 183 -12.89 9.27 19.07
N ASP A 184 -13.21 8.02 19.39
CA ASP A 184 -14.58 7.51 19.39
C ASP A 184 -15.47 8.19 20.45
N LEU A 185 -14.87 8.82 21.47
CA LEU A 185 -15.59 9.60 22.49
C LEU A 185 -15.98 11.00 22.02
N ILE A 186 -15.29 11.54 21.02
CA ILE A 186 -15.50 12.91 20.52
C ILE A 186 -16.04 12.95 19.08
N TRP A 187 -15.96 11.85 18.34
CA TRP A 187 -16.54 11.71 17.02
C TRP A 187 -18.03 11.35 17.17
N SER A 188 -18.87 12.37 17.06
CA SER A 188 -20.31 12.22 17.26
C SER A 188 -20.91 11.15 16.34
N SER A 189 -21.86 10.37 16.85
CA SER A 189 -22.56 9.33 16.07
C SER A 189 -23.39 9.91 14.92
N SER A 190 -23.74 11.20 14.96
CA SER A 190 -24.39 11.91 13.86
C SER A 190 -23.45 12.24 12.70
N GLU A 191 -22.14 12.29 12.94
CA GLU A 191 -21.12 12.60 11.93
C GLU A 191 -20.33 11.36 11.50
N ARG A 192 -20.21 10.36 12.37
CA ARG A 192 -19.45 9.15 12.09
C ARG A 192 -20.17 8.26 11.09
N PRO A 193 -19.53 7.88 9.96
CA PRO A 193 -20.12 6.93 9.02
C PRO A 193 -20.50 5.63 9.73
N PRO A 194 -21.59 4.95 9.34
CA PRO A 194 -21.93 3.66 9.91
C PRO A 194 -20.84 2.63 9.58
N ALA A 195 -20.59 1.69 10.48
CA ALA A 195 -19.75 0.54 10.19
C ALA A 195 -20.37 -0.28 9.05
N ALA A 196 -19.55 -0.65 8.07
CA ALA A 196 -19.99 -1.48 6.96
C ALA A 196 -20.17 -2.93 7.43
N ALA A 197 -21.22 -3.57 6.94
CA ALA A 197 -21.52 -4.98 7.16
C ALA A 197 -22.16 -5.55 5.88
N ASN A 198 -21.41 -5.45 4.78
CA ASN A 198 -21.85 -5.83 3.44
C ASN A 198 -21.85 -7.37 3.28
N PRO A 199 -22.56 -7.93 2.29
CA PRO A 199 -22.55 -9.36 2.04
C PRO A 199 -21.13 -9.91 1.80
N VAL A 200 -20.87 -11.09 2.37
CA VAL A 200 -19.66 -11.88 2.19
C VAL A 200 -20.00 -13.08 1.32
N ALA A 201 -19.34 -13.15 0.17
CA ALA A 201 -19.57 -14.14 -0.86
C ALA A 201 -18.46 -15.19 -0.90
N HIS A 202 -18.83 -16.41 -1.31
CA HIS A 202 -17.88 -17.47 -1.57
C HIS A 202 -17.10 -17.22 -2.87
N HIS A 203 -15.77 -17.30 -2.79
CA HIS A 203 -14.86 -17.22 -3.93
C HIS A 203 -14.67 -18.61 -4.54
N ALA A 204 -15.39 -18.86 -5.64
CA ALA A 204 -15.50 -20.18 -6.25
C ALA A 204 -14.14 -20.81 -6.63
N LEU A 205 -14.09 -22.14 -6.58
CA LEU A 205 -12.89 -22.93 -6.87
C LEU A 205 -12.29 -22.66 -8.26
N GLU A 206 -13.13 -22.31 -9.25
CA GLU A 206 -12.68 -21.95 -10.59
C GLU A 206 -11.79 -20.70 -10.64
N TYR A 207 -11.89 -19.83 -9.63
CA TYR A 207 -11.04 -18.65 -9.46
C TYR A 207 -9.96 -18.90 -8.41
N ALA A 208 -10.32 -19.52 -7.28
CA ALA A 208 -9.41 -19.69 -6.15
C ALA A 208 -8.35 -20.78 -6.38
N GLY A 209 -8.61 -21.76 -7.25
CA GLY A 209 -7.71 -22.89 -7.54
C GLY A 209 -7.46 -23.88 -6.41
N SER A 210 -7.91 -23.58 -5.20
CA SER A 210 -7.77 -24.41 -4.01
C SER A 210 -8.93 -24.20 -3.04
N THR A 211 -9.34 -25.28 -2.37
CA THR A 211 -10.40 -25.23 -1.35
C THR A 211 -9.86 -24.69 -0.03
N TRP A 212 -10.72 -24.10 0.81
CA TRP A 212 -10.29 -23.63 2.13
C TRP A 212 -9.75 -24.78 3.00
N GLN A 213 -10.29 -26.00 2.86
CA GLN A 213 -9.84 -27.16 3.62
C GLN A 213 -8.38 -27.51 3.28
N THR A 214 -8.03 -27.47 1.99
CA THR A 214 -6.65 -27.64 1.54
C THR A 214 -5.75 -26.55 2.11
N LYS A 215 -6.17 -25.29 2.03
CA LYS A 215 -5.42 -24.15 2.58
C LYS A 215 -5.20 -24.29 4.10
N VAL A 216 -6.26 -24.59 4.86
CA VAL A 216 -6.19 -24.83 6.32
C VAL A 216 -5.27 -25.99 6.65
N SER A 217 -5.32 -27.11 5.91
CA SER A 217 -4.40 -28.24 6.11
C SER A 217 -2.94 -27.83 5.88
N THR A 218 -2.65 -27.07 4.80
CA THR A 218 -1.31 -26.52 4.55
C THR A 218 -0.83 -25.63 5.69
N ILE A 219 -1.67 -24.70 6.17
CA ILE A 219 -1.31 -23.82 7.29
C ILE A 219 -1.14 -24.63 8.58
N ALA A 220 -2.00 -25.60 8.88
CA ALA A 220 -1.87 -26.46 10.05
C ALA A 220 -0.55 -27.25 10.06
N GLN A 221 -0.08 -27.72 8.90
CA GLN A 221 1.23 -28.36 8.76
C GLN A 221 2.38 -27.39 9.08
N LEU A 222 2.29 -26.13 8.65
CA LEU A 222 3.26 -25.09 9.00
C LEU A 222 3.24 -24.77 10.50
N VAL A 223 2.05 -24.70 11.11
CA VAL A 223 1.87 -24.54 12.57
C VAL A 223 2.55 -25.69 13.32
N GLN A 224 2.33 -26.93 12.88
CA GLN A 224 2.97 -28.11 13.46
C GLN A 224 4.49 -28.07 13.31
N ALA A 225 5.01 -27.71 12.13
CA ALA A 225 6.44 -27.58 11.87
C ALA A 225 7.09 -26.48 12.73
N LYS A 226 6.34 -25.40 13.01
CA LYS A 226 6.74 -24.33 13.95
C LYS A 226 6.67 -24.77 15.42
N LYS A 227 6.15 -25.96 15.72
CA LYS A 227 5.87 -26.49 17.06
C LYS A 227 4.89 -25.60 17.85
N ALA A 228 3.96 -24.97 17.14
CA ALA A 228 2.86 -24.23 17.73
C ALA A 228 1.61 -25.12 17.85
N ASN A 229 0.74 -24.81 18.81
CA ASN A 229 -0.59 -25.41 18.90
C ASN A 229 -1.57 -24.77 17.90
N ALA A 230 -1.44 -23.46 17.67
CA ALA A 230 -2.29 -22.70 16.76
C ALA A 230 -1.56 -21.48 16.18
N TYR A 231 -2.04 -21.01 15.02
CA TYR A 231 -1.72 -19.70 14.44
C TYR A 231 -2.95 -18.81 14.44
N VAL A 232 -2.79 -17.57 14.89
CA VAL A 232 -3.83 -16.53 14.90
C VAL A 232 -3.69 -15.69 13.63
N VAL A 233 -4.74 -15.68 12.83
CA VAL A 233 -4.87 -14.90 11.59
C VAL A 233 -5.58 -13.60 11.91
N THR A 234 -4.92 -12.48 11.60
CA THR A 234 -5.39 -11.13 11.97
C THR A 234 -5.63 -10.23 10.77
N ALA A 235 -4.83 -10.35 9.72
CA ALA A 235 -4.98 -9.54 8.51
C ALA A 235 -6.20 -10.03 7.71
N LEU A 236 -6.98 -9.09 7.17
CA LEU A 236 -8.27 -9.41 6.56
C LEU A 236 -8.14 -10.13 5.21
N ASP A 237 -7.11 -9.79 4.44
CA ASP A 237 -6.74 -10.45 3.20
C ASP A 237 -6.34 -11.92 3.42
N GLU A 238 -5.62 -12.21 4.52
CA GLU A 238 -5.30 -13.57 4.93
C GLU A 238 -6.56 -14.38 5.29
N VAL A 239 -7.50 -13.80 6.05
CA VAL A 239 -8.77 -14.46 6.38
C VAL A 239 -9.59 -14.73 5.12
N ALA A 240 -9.72 -13.73 4.24
CA ALA A 240 -10.43 -13.84 2.97
C ALA A 240 -9.81 -14.94 2.06
N TRP A 241 -8.49 -14.98 1.93
CA TRP A 241 -7.79 -16.00 1.15
C TRP A 241 -7.95 -17.40 1.74
N LEU A 242 -7.76 -17.54 3.06
CA LEU A 242 -7.74 -18.83 3.75
C LEU A 242 -9.08 -19.55 3.65
N PHE A 243 -10.19 -18.81 3.77
CA PHE A 243 -11.55 -19.37 3.73
C PHE A 243 -12.24 -19.26 2.37
N CYS A 244 -11.54 -18.79 1.33
CA CYS A 244 -12.13 -18.53 0.01
C CYS A 244 -13.40 -17.66 0.10
N LEU A 245 -13.31 -16.57 0.84
CA LEU A 245 -14.41 -15.61 1.02
C LEU A 245 -13.97 -14.23 0.53
N ARG A 246 -14.93 -13.40 0.11
CA ARG A 246 -14.70 -12.01 -0.27
C ARG A 246 -15.83 -11.14 0.25
N GLY A 247 -15.49 -9.93 0.68
CA GLY A 247 -16.43 -8.94 1.17
C GLY A 247 -16.29 -7.62 0.42
N SER A 248 -16.89 -6.57 0.97
CA SER A 248 -16.77 -5.20 0.46
C SER A 248 -16.90 -4.18 1.58
N ASP A 249 -16.50 -4.57 2.81
CA ASP A 249 -16.60 -3.69 3.98
C ASP A 249 -15.60 -2.53 3.91
N ILE A 250 -14.47 -2.75 3.23
CA ILE A 250 -13.39 -1.77 3.06
C ILE A 250 -13.41 -1.30 1.60
N PRO A 251 -13.41 0.02 1.32
CA PRO A 251 -13.32 0.53 -0.04
C PRO A 251 -12.15 -0.08 -0.81
N TYR A 252 -12.42 -0.51 -2.04
CA TYR A 252 -11.46 -1.08 -3.01
C TYR A 252 -10.84 -2.44 -2.64
N ASN A 253 -11.06 -2.89 -1.42
CA ASN A 253 -10.43 -4.06 -0.84
C ASN A 253 -11.53 -5.09 -0.54
N PRO A 254 -11.53 -6.28 -1.17
CA PRO A 254 -12.63 -7.23 -1.10
C PRO A 254 -12.67 -8.01 0.23
N PHE A 255 -12.67 -7.28 1.34
CA PHE A 255 -12.50 -7.78 2.71
C PHE A 255 -13.77 -7.58 3.54
N PHE A 256 -13.77 -8.27 4.67
CA PHE A 256 -14.79 -8.22 5.71
C PHE A 256 -14.10 -8.37 7.07
N LYS A 257 -14.64 -7.73 8.12
CA LYS A 257 -14.02 -7.78 9.45
C LYS A 257 -14.11 -9.20 10.03
N ALA A 258 -12.96 -9.82 10.23
CA ALA A 258 -12.88 -11.16 10.81
C ALA A 258 -11.52 -11.46 11.44
N TYR A 259 -11.52 -12.35 12.42
CA TYR A 259 -10.31 -13.02 12.93
C TYR A 259 -10.43 -14.52 12.68
N ALA A 260 -9.31 -15.22 12.56
CA ALA A 260 -9.33 -16.69 12.52
C ALA A 260 -8.22 -17.32 13.34
N MET A 261 -8.38 -18.60 13.65
CA MET A 261 -7.35 -19.39 14.31
C MET A 261 -7.30 -20.79 13.70
N VAL A 262 -6.12 -21.18 13.23
CA VAL A 262 -5.84 -22.50 12.65
C VAL A 262 -5.00 -23.30 13.62
N TYR A 263 -5.51 -24.44 14.05
CA TYR A 263 -4.83 -25.35 14.96
C TYR A 263 -3.99 -26.37 14.19
N ALA A 264 -2.94 -26.88 14.84
CA ALA A 264 -2.06 -27.90 14.27
C ALA A 264 -2.78 -29.23 13.91
N ASN A 265 -3.98 -29.45 14.45
CA ASN A 265 -4.84 -30.61 14.17
C ASN A 265 -5.87 -30.34 13.07
N GLU A 266 -5.67 -29.30 12.25
CA GLU A 266 -6.56 -28.86 11.16
C GLU A 266 -7.93 -28.30 11.59
N THR A 267 -8.16 -28.10 12.90
CA THR A 267 -9.35 -27.37 13.36
C THR A 267 -9.22 -25.88 13.03
N ALA A 268 -10.29 -25.27 12.52
CA ALA A 268 -10.33 -23.85 12.19
C ALA A 268 -11.50 -23.15 12.91
N HIS A 269 -11.20 -21.99 13.49
CA HIS A 269 -12.17 -21.08 14.11
C HIS A 269 -12.19 -19.76 13.35
N LEU A 270 -13.37 -19.17 13.18
CA LEU A 270 -13.58 -17.90 12.48
C LEU A 270 -14.52 -17.02 13.30
N TRP A 271 -14.06 -15.83 13.67
CA TRP A 271 -14.82 -14.81 14.39
C TRP A 271 -15.25 -13.74 13.40
N MET A 272 -16.54 -13.64 13.10
CA MET A 272 -17.10 -12.69 12.15
C MET A 272 -18.57 -12.38 12.46
N ASN A 273 -19.17 -11.45 11.71
CA ASN A 273 -20.62 -11.30 11.70
C ASN A 273 -21.24 -12.25 10.67
N THR A 274 -21.78 -13.38 11.14
CA THR A 274 -22.32 -14.45 10.28
C THR A 274 -23.56 -14.05 9.49
N SER A 275 -24.22 -12.94 9.83
CA SER A 275 -25.34 -12.40 9.03
C SER A 275 -24.90 -11.85 7.67
N GLN A 276 -23.60 -11.61 7.47
CA GLN A 276 -23.05 -11.20 6.18
C GLN A 276 -22.91 -12.37 5.20
N LEU A 277 -22.86 -13.63 5.66
CA LEU A 277 -22.61 -14.78 4.78
C LEU A 277 -23.78 -15.02 3.83
N ASP A 278 -23.47 -15.16 2.54
CA ASP A 278 -24.43 -15.67 1.57
C ASP A 278 -24.70 -17.19 1.78
N ALA A 279 -25.72 -17.71 1.11
CA ALA A 279 -26.10 -19.11 1.26
C ALA A 279 -24.99 -20.11 0.84
N PRO A 280 -24.28 -19.90 -0.29
CA PRO A 280 -23.11 -20.70 -0.64
C PRO A 280 -22.00 -20.70 0.42
N ALA A 281 -21.61 -19.53 0.92
CA ALA A 281 -20.56 -19.41 1.94
C ALA A 281 -21.00 -20.06 3.25
N GLN A 282 -22.25 -19.87 3.67
CA GLN A 282 -22.78 -20.52 4.86
C GLN A 282 -22.77 -22.06 4.74
N ALA A 283 -23.04 -22.59 3.55
CA ALA A 283 -22.99 -24.03 3.29
C ALA A 283 -21.53 -24.56 3.30
N ASP A 284 -20.58 -23.82 2.72
CA ASP A 284 -19.18 -24.25 2.63
C ASP A 284 -18.45 -24.21 3.98
N LEU A 285 -18.86 -23.32 4.88
CA LEU A 285 -18.26 -23.15 6.22
C LEU A 285 -18.86 -24.05 7.30
N GLN A 286 -19.69 -25.06 6.97
CA GLN A 286 -20.33 -25.94 7.97
C GLN A 286 -19.34 -26.66 8.91
N LYS A 287 -18.08 -26.84 8.50
CA LYS A 287 -17.02 -27.48 9.29
C LYS A 287 -16.11 -26.49 10.03
N VAL A 288 -16.36 -25.19 9.89
CA VAL A 288 -15.62 -24.13 10.58
C VAL A 288 -16.37 -23.76 11.86
N ASN A 289 -15.66 -23.62 12.97
CA ASN A 289 -16.27 -23.16 14.21
C ASN A 289 -16.46 -21.62 14.14
N LEU A 290 -17.70 -21.19 13.90
CA LEU A 290 -18.07 -19.78 13.78
C LEU A 290 -18.36 -19.15 15.14
N HIS A 291 -17.84 -17.94 15.38
CA HIS A 291 -18.00 -17.18 16.61
C HIS A 291 -18.36 -15.72 16.31
N PRO A 292 -19.02 -14.99 17.24
CA PRO A 292 -19.24 -13.56 17.09
C PRO A 292 -17.91 -12.78 17.06
N TYR A 293 -17.75 -11.85 16.11
CA TYR A 293 -16.53 -11.04 15.96
C TYR A 293 -15.98 -10.48 17.30
N GLY A 294 -16.85 -9.88 18.12
CA GLY A 294 -16.47 -9.23 19.38
C GLY A 294 -16.00 -10.17 20.51
N SER A 295 -16.15 -11.49 20.39
CA SER A 295 -15.67 -12.44 21.41
C SER A 295 -14.22 -12.87 21.22
N PHE A 296 -13.58 -12.49 20.10
CA PHE A 296 -12.25 -12.97 19.73
C PHE A 296 -11.18 -12.79 20.82
N LEU A 297 -11.03 -11.57 21.37
CA LEU A 297 -9.99 -11.30 22.37
C LEU A 297 -10.20 -12.09 23.67
N SER A 298 -11.46 -12.28 24.09
CA SER A 298 -11.77 -13.12 25.26
C SER A 298 -11.52 -14.60 25.00
N ASP A 299 -11.85 -15.08 23.80
CA ASP A 299 -11.66 -16.48 23.42
C ASP A 299 -10.17 -16.82 23.26
N LEU A 300 -9.38 -15.88 22.74
CA LEU A 300 -7.92 -15.98 22.68
C LEU A 300 -7.31 -16.07 24.08
N LEU A 301 -7.72 -15.20 25.01
CA LEU A 301 -7.25 -15.24 26.40
C LEU A 301 -7.61 -16.57 27.08
N ASN A 302 -8.84 -17.04 26.88
CA ASN A 302 -9.32 -18.32 27.41
C ASN A 302 -8.47 -19.47 26.86
N THR A 303 -8.21 -19.49 25.54
CA THR A 303 -7.38 -20.51 24.88
C THR A 303 -5.94 -20.47 25.42
N ALA A 304 -5.34 -19.29 25.50
CA ALA A 304 -3.97 -19.14 25.97
C ALA A 304 -3.80 -19.53 27.46
N SER A 305 -4.88 -19.49 28.25
CA SER A 305 -4.91 -19.90 29.65
C SER A 305 -5.01 -21.42 29.85
N GLN A 306 -5.34 -22.19 28.83
CA GLN A 306 -5.45 -23.65 28.93
C GLN A 306 -4.08 -24.31 29.13
N SER A 307 -4.01 -25.36 29.95
CA SER A 307 -2.75 -26.01 30.33
C SER A 307 -2.12 -26.85 29.21
N ASP A 308 -2.92 -27.36 28.28
CA ASP A 308 -2.52 -28.16 27.12
C ASP A 308 -2.08 -27.30 25.92
N VAL A 309 -2.36 -26.00 25.95
CA VAL A 309 -1.84 -25.02 24.99
C VAL A 309 -0.48 -24.53 25.46
N SER A 310 0.57 -24.90 24.72
CA SER A 310 1.96 -24.59 25.03
C SER A 310 2.52 -23.42 24.24
N GLN A 311 2.15 -23.28 22.95
CA GLN A 311 2.65 -22.23 22.06
C GLN A 311 1.55 -21.75 21.10
N ILE A 312 1.37 -20.44 20.98
CA ILE A 312 0.49 -19.77 20.02
C ILE A 312 1.35 -18.86 19.15
N TRP A 313 1.22 -19.02 17.84
CA TRP A 313 1.91 -18.20 16.85
C TRP A 313 1.05 -17.00 16.44
N ILE A 314 1.63 -15.81 16.51
CA ILE A 314 1.09 -14.56 15.98
C ILE A 314 2.08 -13.92 14.99
N SER A 315 1.55 -13.15 14.03
CA SER A 315 2.37 -12.30 13.15
C SER A 315 3.12 -11.23 13.95
N SER A 316 4.23 -10.73 13.43
CA SER A 316 4.90 -9.53 13.97
C SER A 316 4.09 -8.25 13.82
N SER A 317 3.13 -8.22 12.89
CA SER A 317 2.16 -7.12 12.72
C SER A 317 1.00 -7.17 13.72
N ALA A 318 0.84 -8.27 14.46
CA ALA A 318 -0.27 -8.42 15.39
C ALA A 318 -0.31 -7.27 16.41
N SER A 319 -1.53 -6.78 16.68
CA SER A 319 -1.77 -5.67 17.59
C SER A 319 -1.31 -5.97 19.01
N GLN A 320 -0.99 -4.93 19.76
CA GLN A 320 -0.62 -5.05 21.17
C GLN A 320 -1.73 -5.68 22.00
N ALA A 321 -3.00 -5.45 21.62
CA ALA A 321 -4.12 -6.14 22.23
C ALA A 321 -3.94 -7.66 22.11
N ILE A 322 -3.75 -8.20 20.91
CA ILE A 322 -3.55 -9.64 20.69
C ILE A 322 -2.29 -10.15 21.40
N TYR A 323 -1.18 -9.43 21.22
CA TYR A 323 0.11 -9.72 21.86
C TYR A 323 -0.07 -9.91 23.37
N SER A 324 -0.71 -8.98 24.06
CA SER A 324 -0.86 -9.03 25.52
C SER A 324 -1.81 -10.11 26.05
N ARG A 325 -2.73 -10.66 25.24
CA ARG A 325 -3.65 -11.73 25.67
C ARG A 325 -3.02 -13.13 25.69
N ILE A 326 -1.84 -13.30 25.11
CA ILE A 326 -1.11 -14.58 25.10
C ILE A 326 0.04 -14.46 26.12
N PRO A 327 0.23 -15.35 27.10
CA PRO A 327 1.39 -15.29 28.01
C PRO A 327 2.73 -15.31 27.24
N ALA A 328 3.74 -14.59 27.72
CA ALA A 328 5.00 -14.38 26.99
C ALA A 328 5.73 -15.71 26.69
N GLU A 329 5.69 -16.65 27.63
CA GLU A 329 6.26 -17.99 27.51
C GLU A 329 5.53 -18.91 26.52
N LYS A 330 4.28 -18.57 26.16
CA LYS A 330 3.46 -19.32 25.21
C LYS A 330 3.42 -18.68 23.83
N ARG A 331 4.25 -17.70 23.53
CA ARG A 331 4.09 -16.85 22.36
C ARG A 331 5.22 -17.01 21.37
N ILE A 332 4.86 -17.30 20.12
CA ILE A 332 5.76 -17.31 18.98
C ILE A 332 5.43 -16.10 18.10
N ILE A 333 6.43 -15.28 17.80
CA ILE A 333 6.30 -14.13 16.90
C ILE A 333 7.17 -14.39 15.69
N ALA A 334 6.55 -14.50 14.53
CA ALA A 334 7.22 -14.67 13.24
C ALA A 334 6.26 -14.27 12.10
N SER A 335 6.78 -14.07 10.89
CA SER A 335 5.99 -13.74 9.69
C SER A 335 4.79 -14.68 9.51
N SER A 336 3.70 -14.19 8.92
CA SER A 336 2.50 -15.00 8.74
C SER A 336 2.77 -16.18 7.78
N PRO A 337 2.39 -17.43 8.16
CA PRO A 337 2.41 -18.54 7.22
C PRO A 337 1.38 -18.37 6.10
N VAL A 338 0.28 -17.64 6.34
CA VAL A 338 -0.76 -17.41 5.34
C VAL A 338 -0.27 -16.39 4.32
N GLU A 339 0.31 -15.27 4.78
CA GLU A 339 0.90 -14.22 3.92
C GLU A 339 1.95 -14.80 2.96
N VAL A 340 2.90 -15.59 3.48
CA VAL A 340 3.95 -16.22 2.65
C VAL A 340 3.36 -17.24 1.66
N THR A 341 2.34 -18.00 2.07
CA THR A 341 1.74 -19.03 1.21
C THR A 341 0.92 -18.41 0.08
N LYS A 342 0.10 -17.38 0.37
CA LYS A 342 -0.77 -16.74 -0.62
C LYS A 342 -0.01 -15.87 -1.62
N ALA A 343 1.16 -15.34 -1.23
CA ALA A 343 1.98 -14.52 -2.11
C ALA A 343 2.38 -15.28 -3.40
N ILE A 344 2.53 -16.61 -3.33
CA ILE A 344 2.86 -17.50 -4.45
C ILE A 344 1.57 -18.02 -5.10
N LYS A 345 1.24 -17.48 -6.28
CA LYS A 345 -0.03 -17.76 -6.95
C LYS A 345 -0.03 -19.18 -7.50
N ASN A 346 -1.09 -19.93 -7.25
CA ASN A 346 -1.27 -21.27 -7.81
C ASN A 346 -1.59 -21.20 -9.32
N PRO A 347 -1.53 -22.30 -10.09
CA PRO A 347 -1.70 -22.26 -11.54
C PRO A 347 -3.03 -21.64 -12.02
N VAL A 348 -4.13 -21.81 -11.27
CA VAL A 348 -5.42 -21.18 -11.60
C VAL A 348 -5.36 -19.68 -11.38
N GLU A 349 -4.82 -19.25 -10.23
CA GLU A 349 -4.63 -17.83 -9.92
C GLU A 349 -3.71 -17.15 -10.94
N GLN A 350 -2.61 -17.79 -11.33
CA GLN A 350 -1.70 -17.27 -12.35
C GLN A 350 -2.40 -17.06 -13.70
N GLU A 351 -3.25 -18.00 -14.10
CA GLU A 351 -4.01 -17.90 -15.35
C GLU A 351 -5.11 -16.84 -15.28
N GLY A 352 -5.77 -16.70 -14.12
CA GLY A 352 -6.70 -15.59 -13.85
C GLY A 352 -6.03 -14.24 -14.05
N MET A 353 -4.84 -14.03 -13.46
CA MET A 353 -4.06 -12.80 -13.61
C MET A 353 -3.69 -12.50 -15.07
N ARG A 354 -3.33 -13.52 -15.88
CA ARG A 354 -3.05 -13.34 -17.33
C ARG A 354 -4.28 -12.88 -18.10
N ASN A 355 -5.42 -13.56 -17.88
CA ASN A 355 -6.67 -13.28 -18.58
C ASN A 355 -7.21 -11.90 -18.21
N CYS A 356 -7.15 -11.58 -16.93
CA CYS A 356 -7.52 -10.29 -16.41
C CYS A 356 -6.62 -9.16 -16.92
N GLY A 357 -5.29 -9.34 -16.95
CA GLY A 357 -4.40 -8.30 -17.47
C GLY A 357 -4.72 -7.92 -18.92
N VAL A 358 -5.11 -8.89 -19.77
CA VAL A 358 -5.63 -8.63 -21.12
C VAL A 358 -6.99 -7.92 -21.08
N ARG A 359 -7.86 -8.29 -20.13
CA ARG A 359 -9.18 -7.70 -19.94
C ARG A 359 -9.12 -6.22 -19.56
N ASP A 360 -8.40 -5.89 -18.51
CA ASP A 360 -8.25 -4.51 -18.04
C ASP A 360 -7.52 -3.65 -19.08
N SER A 361 -6.57 -4.23 -19.82
CA SER A 361 -5.89 -3.55 -20.92
C SER A 361 -6.84 -3.16 -22.07
N VAL A 362 -7.90 -3.95 -22.33
CA VAL A 362 -8.94 -3.55 -23.31
C VAL A 362 -9.66 -2.30 -22.82
N ALA A 363 -10.18 -2.30 -21.58
CA ALA A 363 -10.87 -1.15 -21.00
C ALA A 363 -10.00 0.13 -21.06
N ARG A 364 -8.71 0.01 -20.75
CA ARG A 364 -7.76 1.14 -20.82
C ARG A 364 -7.54 1.67 -22.22
N VAL A 365 -7.38 0.80 -23.21
CA VAL A 365 -7.21 1.25 -24.61
C VAL A 365 -8.49 1.90 -25.12
N ARG A 366 -9.66 1.40 -24.75
CA ARG A 366 -10.96 2.04 -25.05
C ARG A 366 -11.05 3.43 -24.42
N HIS A 367 -10.69 3.55 -23.14
CA HIS A 367 -10.62 4.82 -22.43
C HIS A 367 -9.65 5.81 -23.09
N LEU A 368 -8.42 5.41 -23.39
CA LEU A 368 -7.42 6.31 -23.98
C LEU A 368 -7.80 6.76 -25.39
N ALA A 369 -8.38 5.87 -26.19
CA ALA A 369 -8.91 6.22 -27.51
C ALA A 369 -10.06 7.24 -27.41
N TRP A 370 -10.98 7.03 -26.45
CA TRP A 370 -12.05 7.98 -26.15
C TRP A 370 -11.49 9.33 -25.71
N LEU A 371 -10.55 9.36 -24.77
CA LEU A 371 -10.00 10.60 -24.23
C LEU A 371 -9.28 11.41 -25.32
N GLU A 372 -8.45 10.77 -26.14
CA GLU A 372 -7.79 11.45 -27.26
C GLU A 372 -8.81 12.02 -28.27
N ASP A 373 -9.88 11.27 -28.58
CA ASP A 373 -10.97 11.74 -29.45
C ASP A 373 -11.72 12.95 -28.87
N GLN A 374 -12.10 12.91 -27.58
CA GLN A 374 -12.77 14.03 -26.91
C GLN A 374 -11.90 15.30 -26.93
N LEU A 375 -10.60 15.16 -26.64
CA LEU A 375 -9.65 16.29 -26.68
C LEU A 375 -9.44 16.81 -28.11
N ASN A 376 -9.43 15.95 -29.11
CA ASN A 376 -9.38 16.36 -30.53
C ASN A 376 -10.62 17.17 -30.95
N GLN A 377 -11.77 16.87 -30.35
CA GLN A 377 -13.03 17.59 -30.59
C GLN A 377 -13.20 18.83 -29.69
N ASN A 378 -12.20 19.17 -28.87
CA ASN A 378 -12.23 20.26 -27.89
C ASN A 378 -13.37 20.13 -26.86
N VAL A 379 -13.75 18.89 -26.52
CA VAL A 379 -14.68 18.64 -25.42
C VAL A 379 -13.93 18.87 -24.11
N ALA A 380 -14.54 19.64 -23.19
CA ALA A 380 -13.98 19.87 -21.86
C ALA A 380 -14.07 18.59 -21.02
N ILE A 381 -12.91 18.01 -20.71
CA ILE A 381 -12.75 16.85 -19.83
C ILE A 381 -11.82 17.28 -18.69
N ASN A 382 -12.24 17.08 -17.44
CA ASN A 382 -11.37 17.24 -16.28
C ASN A 382 -10.89 15.88 -15.76
N GLU A 383 -9.95 15.91 -14.84
CA GLU A 383 -9.37 14.71 -14.20
C GLU A 383 -10.44 13.77 -13.62
N THR A 384 -11.42 14.30 -12.86
CA THR A 384 -12.51 13.49 -12.29
C THR A 384 -13.32 12.77 -13.39
N ARG A 385 -13.71 13.47 -14.45
CA ARG A 385 -14.47 12.86 -15.56
C ARG A 385 -13.67 11.79 -16.29
N ALA A 386 -12.36 11.97 -16.44
CA ALA A 386 -11.52 10.96 -17.08
C ALA A 386 -11.40 9.70 -16.20
N ALA A 387 -11.29 9.84 -14.87
CA ALA A 387 -11.33 8.72 -13.94
C ALA A 387 -12.67 7.95 -14.01
N GLU A 388 -13.80 8.67 -13.93
CA GLU A 388 -15.15 8.09 -14.00
C GLU A 388 -15.39 7.32 -15.32
N GLU A 389 -14.85 7.82 -16.44
CA GLU A 389 -15.00 7.15 -17.73
C GLU A 389 -14.12 5.91 -17.85
N LEU A 390 -12.93 5.87 -17.25
CA LEU A 390 -12.15 4.64 -17.14
C LEU A 390 -12.92 3.58 -16.33
N GLU A 391 -13.44 3.94 -15.16
CA GLU A 391 -14.24 3.04 -14.33
C GLU A 391 -15.44 2.49 -15.11
N ARG A 392 -16.15 3.34 -15.89
CA ARG A 392 -17.23 2.89 -16.76
C ARG A 392 -16.75 1.81 -17.73
N PHE A 393 -15.64 2.02 -18.42
CA PHE A 393 -15.08 1.02 -19.34
C PHE A 393 -14.67 -0.27 -18.63
N GLN A 394 -14.09 -0.19 -17.43
CA GLN A 394 -13.74 -1.38 -16.62
C GLN A 394 -15.00 -2.12 -16.13
N SER A 395 -16.05 -1.40 -15.76
CA SER A 395 -17.32 -1.99 -15.29
C SER A 395 -18.07 -2.76 -16.38
N GLU A 396 -17.79 -2.49 -17.65
CA GLU A 396 -18.33 -3.22 -18.80
C GLU A 396 -17.60 -4.56 -19.04
N GLU A 397 -16.42 -4.73 -18.46
CA GLU A 397 -15.63 -5.94 -18.61
C GLU A 397 -16.17 -7.07 -17.72
N SER A 398 -16.10 -8.31 -18.24
CA SER A 398 -16.55 -9.49 -17.49
C SER A 398 -15.81 -9.63 -16.15
N LEU A 399 -16.49 -10.12 -15.12
CA LEU A 399 -15.92 -10.40 -13.79
C LEU A 399 -15.53 -9.16 -12.96
N PHE A 400 -15.72 -7.93 -13.46
CA PHE A 400 -15.47 -6.71 -12.69
C PHE A 400 -16.29 -6.70 -11.39
N GLN A 401 -15.68 -6.26 -10.30
CA GLN A 401 -16.31 -6.17 -8.98
C GLN A 401 -16.29 -4.74 -8.43
N MET A 402 -15.12 -4.09 -8.47
CA MET A 402 -14.90 -2.71 -8.01
C MET A 402 -13.52 -2.23 -8.50
N LEU A 403 -13.18 -0.96 -8.27
CA LEU A 403 -11.80 -0.49 -8.39
C LEU A 403 -10.89 -1.10 -7.31
N SER A 404 -9.59 -1.25 -7.57
CA SER A 404 -8.62 -1.78 -6.59
C SER A 404 -7.98 -0.70 -5.72
N PHE A 405 -8.13 0.57 -6.10
CA PHE A 405 -7.84 1.78 -5.33
C PHE A 405 -8.50 3.00 -6.00
N ASP A 406 -8.46 4.15 -5.34
CA ASP A 406 -9.00 5.39 -5.91
C ASP A 406 -8.16 5.86 -7.11
N THR A 407 -8.79 6.12 -8.25
CA THR A 407 -8.07 6.41 -9.50
C THR A 407 -7.31 7.74 -9.42
N ILE A 408 -6.00 7.67 -9.65
CA ILE A 408 -5.12 8.83 -9.80
C ILE A 408 -5.19 9.27 -11.27
N SER A 409 -6.08 10.22 -11.56
CA SER A 409 -6.13 10.93 -12.83
C SER A 409 -5.52 12.32 -12.66
N ALA A 410 -4.33 12.56 -13.19
CA ALA A 410 -3.53 13.72 -12.84
C ALA A 410 -2.93 14.43 -14.08
N PHE A 411 -3.29 15.70 -14.26
CA PHE A 411 -2.88 16.55 -15.38
C PHE A 411 -1.88 17.63 -14.96
N GLY A 412 -0.81 17.77 -15.75
CA GLY A 412 0.26 18.73 -15.52
C GLY A 412 0.84 18.59 -14.11
N SER A 413 0.85 19.68 -13.34
CA SER A 413 1.48 19.69 -12.01
C SER A 413 0.80 18.79 -10.97
N ASN A 414 -0.43 18.31 -11.21
CA ASN A 414 -1.07 17.35 -10.31
C ASN A 414 -0.36 15.99 -10.39
N GLY A 415 0.23 15.65 -11.54
CA GLY A 415 1.00 14.40 -11.70
C GLY A 415 2.25 14.33 -10.81
N ALA A 416 2.73 15.47 -10.29
CA ALA A 416 3.86 15.50 -9.36
C ALA A 416 3.48 15.15 -7.91
N ILE A 417 2.18 15.02 -7.61
CA ILE A 417 1.66 14.58 -6.31
C ILE A 417 1.44 13.07 -6.43
N ILE A 418 2.28 12.28 -5.76
CA ILE A 418 2.46 10.84 -6.03
C ILE A 418 1.13 10.08 -5.93
N HIS A 419 0.37 10.30 -4.85
CA HIS A 419 -0.98 9.74 -4.63
C HIS A 419 -2.07 10.81 -4.75
N TYR A 420 -2.09 11.52 -5.88
CA TYR A 420 -3.13 12.51 -6.18
C TYR A 420 -4.49 11.84 -6.42
N SER A 421 -5.52 12.21 -5.67
CA SER A 421 -6.91 11.86 -6.00
C SER A 421 -7.68 13.10 -6.49
N PRO A 422 -8.29 13.06 -7.69
CA PRO A 422 -9.00 14.19 -8.28
C PRO A 422 -10.31 14.49 -7.56
N LYS A 423 -10.37 15.59 -6.81
CA LYS A 423 -11.60 16.08 -6.19
C LYS A 423 -12.33 17.03 -7.13
N ALA A 424 -13.66 16.97 -7.18
CA ALA A 424 -14.50 17.79 -8.07
C ALA A 424 -14.20 19.31 -8.02
N LYS A 425 -13.75 19.83 -6.87
CA LYS A 425 -13.39 21.26 -6.69
C LYS A 425 -11.98 21.63 -7.16
N THR A 426 -11.06 20.67 -7.24
CA THR A 426 -9.64 20.89 -7.54
C THR A 426 -9.19 20.21 -8.83
N ALA A 427 -10.07 19.46 -9.48
CA ALA A 427 -9.81 18.77 -10.74
C ALA A 427 -9.51 19.79 -11.86
N LYS A 428 -8.34 19.65 -12.48
CA LYS A 428 -7.92 20.44 -13.64
C LYS A 428 -8.59 19.94 -14.90
N GLN A 429 -8.79 20.86 -15.84
CA GLN A 429 -9.11 20.51 -17.22
C GLN A 429 -7.89 19.84 -17.85
N ILE A 430 -8.12 18.72 -18.52
CA ILE A 430 -7.13 18.03 -19.32
C ILE A 430 -7.08 18.73 -20.67
N ASP A 431 -5.89 19.13 -21.09
CA ASP A 431 -5.66 19.67 -22.42
C ASP A 431 -4.43 19.04 -23.08
N ARG A 432 -4.03 19.58 -24.24
CA ARG A 432 -2.97 19.01 -25.08
C ARG A 432 -1.56 19.52 -24.74
N ASN A 433 -1.43 20.44 -23.78
CA ASN A 433 -0.20 21.16 -23.47
C ASN A 433 0.51 20.63 -22.21
N GLY A 434 0.08 19.49 -21.68
CA GLY A 434 0.65 18.90 -20.47
C GLY A 434 0.73 17.38 -20.53
N LEU A 435 1.41 16.81 -19.55
CA LEU A 435 1.38 15.36 -19.31
C LEU A 435 0.09 14.98 -18.59
N TYR A 436 -0.43 13.81 -18.93
CA TYR A 436 -1.55 13.18 -18.25
C TYR A 436 -1.09 11.85 -17.67
N LEU A 437 -0.96 11.78 -16.35
CA LEU A 437 -0.66 10.56 -15.61
C LEU A 437 -1.99 9.93 -15.19
N LEU A 438 -2.16 8.66 -15.56
CA LEU A 438 -3.32 7.87 -15.16
C LEU A 438 -2.85 6.59 -14.51
N ASP A 439 -3.07 6.51 -13.21
CA ASP A 439 -2.85 5.34 -12.40
C ASP A 439 -4.19 4.88 -11.81
N ALA A 440 -4.51 3.62 -12.04
CA ALA A 440 -5.79 3.03 -11.73
C ALA A 440 -5.64 1.51 -11.64
N GLY A 441 -6.67 0.85 -11.15
CA GLY A 441 -6.74 -0.60 -11.13
C GLY A 441 -8.14 -1.07 -10.77
N ALA A 442 -8.40 -2.35 -11.00
CA ALA A 442 -9.69 -2.95 -10.71
C ALA A 442 -9.56 -4.35 -10.07
N GLN A 443 -10.57 -4.69 -9.30
CA GLN A 443 -10.83 -6.00 -8.75
C GLN A 443 -11.73 -6.76 -9.72
N TYR A 444 -11.28 -7.94 -10.14
CA TYR A 444 -12.10 -8.89 -10.87
C TYR A 444 -12.16 -10.20 -10.07
N LEU A 445 -13.15 -11.06 -10.32
CA LEU A 445 -13.24 -12.35 -9.62
C LEU A 445 -11.96 -13.21 -9.77
N ASP A 446 -11.18 -13.00 -10.83
CA ASP A 446 -9.99 -13.75 -11.20
C ASP A 446 -8.66 -12.98 -11.08
N CYS A 447 -8.63 -11.77 -10.49
CA CYS A 447 -7.39 -11.00 -10.32
C CYS A 447 -7.59 -9.69 -9.53
N THR A 448 -6.47 -9.00 -9.28
CA THR A 448 -6.41 -7.56 -9.02
C THR A 448 -5.44 -6.94 -10.03
N THR A 449 -5.73 -5.74 -10.55
CA THR A 449 -4.82 -5.01 -11.46
C THR A 449 -4.29 -3.74 -10.85
N ASP A 450 -3.10 -3.35 -11.29
CA ASP A 450 -2.48 -2.06 -11.00
C ASP A 450 -1.69 -1.55 -12.23
N VAL A 451 -2.07 -0.40 -12.77
CA VAL A 451 -1.44 0.09 -14.01
C VAL A 451 -1.47 1.60 -14.08
N THR A 452 -0.27 2.16 -14.05
CA THR A 452 0.04 3.52 -14.45
C THR A 452 0.56 3.66 -15.88
N ARG A 453 0.04 4.64 -16.63
CA ARG A 453 0.70 5.20 -17.82
C ARG A 453 0.70 6.72 -17.78
N THR A 454 1.78 7.32 -18.29
CA THR A 454 1.89 8.76 -18.49
C THR A 454 1.84 9.09 -19.99
N HIS A 455 0.90 9.94 -20.39
CA HIS A 455 0.59 10.27 -21.78
C HIS A 455 0.83 11.75 -22.10
N VAL A 456 0.89 12.05 -23.40
CA VAL A 456 0.84 13.42 -23.92
C VAL A 456 -0.04 13.45 -25.17
N PHE A 457 -0.99 14.39 -25.24
CA PHE A 457 -1.92 14.53 -26.37
C PHE A 457 -1.54 15.65 -27.36
N GLY A 458 -0.49 16.42 -27.04
CA GLY A 458 0.12 17.42 -27.91
C GLY A 458 1.63 17.28 -27.98
N THR A 459 2.36 18.38 -27.91
CA THR A 459 3.83 18.38 -28.06
C THR A 459 4.52 18.44 -26.70
N PRO A 460 5.25 17.39 -26.29
CA PRO A 460 5.98 17.41 -25.02
C PRO A 460 7.24 18.28 -25.09
N THR A 461 7.66 18.81 -23.94
CA THR A 461 8.93 19.52 -23.80
C THR A 461 10.11 18.56 -23.79
N GLN A 462 11.32 19.05 -24.08
CA GLN A 462 12.53 18.22 -24.01
C GLN A 462 12.80 17.69 -22.60
N GLU A 463 12.45 18.46 -21.57
CA GLU A 463 12.59 18.04 -20.17
C GLU A 463 11.64 16.89 -19.84
N GLN A 464 10.36 16.99 -20.25
CA GLN A 464 9.37 15.91 -20.10
C GLN A 464 9.82 14.63 -20.83
N LYS A 465 10.29 14.76 -22.07
CA LYS A 465 10.82 13.62 -22.84
C LYS A 465 12.02 12.98 -22.18
N LYS A 466 12.98 13.78 -21.69
CA LYS A 466 14.17 13.28 -20.99
C LYS A 466 13.78 12.52 -19.73
N ALA A 467 12.95 13.12 -18.87
CA ALA A 467 12.49 12.49 -17.63
C ALA A 467 11.75 11.17 -17.92
N TYR A 468 10.82 11.18 -18.89
CA TYR A 468 10.08 9.98 -19.28
C TYR A 468 11.01 8.87 -19.78
N THR A 469 11.97 9.23 -20.62
CA THR A 469 12.91 8.25 -21.18
C THR A 469 13.75 7.61 -20.08
N LEU A 470 14.19 8.35 -19.06
CA LEU A 470 14.95 7.80 -17.94
C LEU A 470 14.13 6.86 -17.05
N VAL A 471 12.86 7.18 -16.79
CA VAL A 471 11.92 6.30 -16.09
C VAL A 471 11.66 5.03 -16.91
N PHE A 472 11.41 5.20 -18.22
CA PHE A 472 11.19 4.09 -19.15
C PHE A 472 12.38 3.13 -19.23
N GLN A 473 13.62 3.65 -19.21
CA GLN A 473 14.82 2.82 -19.13
C GLN A 473 14.83 1.97 -17.87
N GLY A 474 14.48 2.56 -16.72
CA GLY A 474 14.38 1.82 -15.46
C GLY A 474 13.36 0.68 -15.50
N SER A 475 12.13 0.97 -15.95
CA SER A 475 11.07 -0.06 -16.07
C SER A 475 11.49 -1.17 -17.04
N THR A 476 12.05 -0.81 -18.19
CA THR A 476 12.51 -1.81 -19.17
C THR A 476 13.65 -2.67 -18.63
N ASP A 477 14.62 -2.07 -17.92
CA ASP A 477 15.78 -2.76 -17.36
C ASP A 477 15.36 -3.75 -16.26
N LEU A 478 14.28 -3.44 -15.50
CA LEU A 478 13.71 -4.38 -14.54
C LEU A 478 12.90 -5.48 -15.25
N ALA A 479 12.02 -5.12 -16.17
CA ALA A 479 11.14 -6.04 -16.88
C ALA A 479 11.92 -7.08 -17.72
N ASP A 480 13.09 -6.74 -18.25
CA ASP A 480 13.98 -7.62 -19.02
C ASP A 480 15.00 -8.39 -18.14
N ALA A 481 14.94 -8.24 -16.81
CA ALA A 481 15.92 -8.82 -15.91
C ALA A 481 15.85 -10.35 -15.85
N VAL A 482 17.03 -10.99 -15.88
CA VAL A 482 17.22 -12.41 -15.59
C VAL A 482 18.14 -12.55 -14.38
N PHE A 483 17.70 -13.25 -13.35
CA PHE A 483 18.38 -13.30 -12.05
C PHE A 483 18.34 -14.71 -11.43
N PRO A 484 19.31 -15.08 -10.58
CA PRO A 484 19.32 -16.40 -9.96
C PRO A 484 18.23 -16.52 -8.87
N TYR A 485 17.69 -17.72 -8.69
CA TYR A 485 16.86 -18.05 -7.55
C TYR A 485 17.57 -17.71 -6.23
N GLY A 486 16.81 -17.21 -5.24
CA GLY A 486 17.36 -16.70 -3.97
C GLY A 486 17.65 -15.19 -3.98
N THR A 487 17.46 -14.52 -5.12
CA THR A 487 17.48 -13.05 -5.22
C THR A 487 16.27 -12.46 -4.49
N TYR A 488 16.45 -11.36 -3.76
CA TYR A 488 15.37 -10.63 -3.10
C TYR A 488 14.98 -9.40 -3.93
N GLY A 489 13.73 -8.94 -3.84
CA GLY A 489 13.27 -7.75 -4.57
C GLY A 489 14.13 -6.50 -4.31
N ARG A 490 14.54 -6.28 -3.06
CA ARG A 490 15.50 -5.22 -2.68
C ARG A 490 16.84 -5.26 -3.40
N SER A 491 17.27 -6.42 -3.90
CA SER A 491 18.53 -6.59 -4.60
C SER A 491 18.46 -6.14 -6.06
N ILE A 492 17.25 -5.99 -6.61
CA ILE A 492 17.02 -5.64 -8.02
C ILE A 492 16.30 -4.29 -8.20
N ASP A 493 15.77 -3.68 -7.14
CA ASP A 493 15.18 -2.32 -7.18
C ASP A 493 16.12 -1.29 -7.85
N ILE A 494 17.43 -1.40 -7.64
CA ILE A 494 18.42 -0.52 -8.26
C ILE A 494 18.39 -0.54 -9.80
N LEU A 495 17.90 -1.61 -10.43
CA LEU A 495 17.78 -1.69 -11.90
C LEU A 495 16.83 -0.59 -12.42
N ALA A 496 15.73 -0.36 -11.71
CA ALA A 496 14.75 0.67 -12.08
C ALA A 496 15.20 2.10 -11.74
N ARG A 497 16.22 2.27 -10.89
CA ARG A 497 16.73 3.58 -10.46
C ARG A 497 18.00 4.02 -11.18
N GLN A 498 18.76 3.09 -11.74
CA GLN A 498 20.14 3.36 -12.18
C GLN A 498 20.22 4.53 -13.18
N SER A 499 19.30 4.60 -14.14
CA SER A 499 19.25 5.66 -15.16
C SER A 499 18.92 7.04 -14.58
N LEU A 500 18.03 7.09 -13.58
CA LEU A 500 17.71 8.32 -12.84
C LEU A 500 18.89 8.77 -11.95
N TYR A 501 19.54 7.84 -11.25
CA TYR A 501 20.69 8.14 -10.37
C TYR A 501 21.87 8.76 -11.12
N LYS A 502 22.17 8.25 -12.32
CA LYS A 502 23.19 8.84 -13.20
C LYS A 502 22.89 10.29 -13.60
N ASN A 503 21.64 10.73 -13.46
CA ASN A 503 21.16 12.08 -13.75
C ASN A 503 20.77 12.86 -12.49
N SER A 504 21.15 12.38 -11.30
CA SER A 504 20.81 13.02 -10.01
C SER A 504 19.30 13.17 -9.77
N MET A 505 18.52 12.21 -10.27
CA MET A 505 17.07 12.12 -10.09
C MET A 505 16.74 10.87 -9.26
N ASP A 506 15.62 10.89 -8.52
CA ASP A 506 15.10 9.75 -7.75
C ASP A 506 13.56 9.87 -7.61
N TYR A 507 12.92 8.85 -7.06
CA TYR A 507 11.52 8.82 -6.66
C TYR A 507 11.35 8.24 -5.25
N ASN A 508 10.47 8.87 -4.46
CA ASN A 508 10.33 8.62 -3.02
C ASN A 508 9.32 7.50 -2.67
N HIS A 509 9.32 6.41 -3.44
CA HIS A 509 8.55 5.19 -3.17
C HIS A 509 9.34 3.96 -3.64
N GLY A 510 8.85 2.74 -3.34
CA GLY A 510 9.44 1.49 -3.85
C GLY A 510 9.31 1.39 -5.37
N THR A 511 10.11 0.54 -6.02
CA THR A 511 9.94 0.22 -7.44
C THR A 511 8.70 -0.64 -7.70
N GLY A 512 8.25 -1.41 -6.70
CA GLY A 512 7.02 -2.17 -6.79
C GLY A 512 6.66 -2.92 -5.52
N HIS A 513 5.43 -3.40 -5.47
CA HIS A 513 4.83 -4.18 -4.39
C HIS A 513 4.23 -5.46 -4.93
N GLY A 514 4.02 -6.46 -4.06
CA GLY A 514 3.26 -7.64 -4.45
C GLY A 514 1.81 -7.27 -4.76
N ILE A 515 1.14 -8.07 -5.62
CA ILE A 515 -0.28 -7.87 -5.98
C ILE A 515 -1.06 -9.14 -5.67
N GLY A 516 -2.15 -9.00 -4.92
CA GLY A 516 -3.04 -10.08 -4.54
C GLY A 516 -3.94 -10.57 -5.68
N HIS A 517 -4.51 -11.76 -5.53
CA HIS A 517 -5.47 -12.32 -6.50
C HIS A 517 -6.91 -12.09 -6.01
N TYR A 518 -7.55 -11.04 -6.54
CA TYR A 518 -8.82 -10.52 -6.03
C TYR A 518 -8.72 -10.23 -4.52
N LEU A 519 -7.65 -9.55 -4.11
CA LEU A 519 -7.29 -9.23 -2.72
C LEU A 519 -6.66 -7.82 -2.69
N SER A 520 -5.75 -7.52 -1.76
CA SER A 520 -5.07 -6.23 -1.71
C SER A 520 -4.30 -5.99 -3.01
N VAL A 521 -4.38 -4.77 -3.54
CA VAL A 521 -3.48 -4.34 -4.61
C VAL A 521 -2.03 -4.25 -4.10
N HIS A 522 -1.84 -3.82 -2.85
CA HIS A 522 -0.58 -3.90 -2.12
C HIS A 522 -0.54 -5.16 -1.23
N GLU A 523 0.12 -6.21 -1.70
CA GLU A 523 0.23 -7.50 -1.01
C GLU A 523 1.66 -7.80 -0.56
N GLY A 524 1.85 -8.00 0.75
CA GLY A 524 3.09 -8.51 1.32
C GLY A 524 3.30 -10.02 1.11
N PRO A 525 4.47 -10.57 1.49
CA PRO A 525 5.54 -9.89 2.21
C PRO A 525 6.67 -9.38 1.30
N SER A 526 6.60 -9.64 -0.01
CA SER A 526 7.65 -9.25 -0.95
C SER A 526 7.38 -7.88 -1.56
N PHE A 527 8.43 -7.07 -1.64
CA PHE A 527 8.45 -5.80 -2.34
C PHE A 527 9.71 -5.71 -3.21
N ILE A 528 9.65 -4.94 -4.29
CA ILE A 528 10.82 -4.47 -5.02
C ILE A 528 11.11 -3.06 -4.53
N SER A 529 11.86 -2.97 -3.43
CA SER A 529 12.16 -1.71 -2.75
C SER A 529 13.52 -1.77 -2.10
N MET A 530 14.27 -0.65 -2.08
CA MET A 530 15.54 -0.56 -1.34
C MET A 530 15.39 -0.79 0.17
N GLY A 531 14.16 -0.62 0.70
CA GLY A 531 13.85 -0.86 2.10
C GLY A 531 14.13 -2.31 2.51
N TYR A 532 14.55 -2.50 3.76
CA TYR A 532 14.71 -3.85 4.32
C TYR A 532 13.50 -4.21 5.18
N SER A 533 12.87 -5.35 4.89
CA SER A 533 11.90 -5.98 5.77
C SER A 533 12.42 -7.30 6.30
N SER A 534 12.17 -7.58 7.58
CA SER A 534 12.46 -8.88 8.18
C SER A 534 11.57 -10.00 7.65
N SER A 535 10.48 -9.67 6.97
CA SER A 535 9.57 -10.62 6.33
C SER A 535 9.89 -10.86 4.85
N ASP A 536 10.89 -10.18 4.28
CA ASP A 536 11.27 -10.35 2.88
C ASP A 536 11.52 -11.84 2.56
N ILE A 537 10.87 -12.34 1.51
CA ILE A 537 11.14 -13.67 0.93
C ILE A 537 11.88 -13.53 -0.40
N PRO A 538 12.71 -14.52 -0.79
CA PRO A 538 13.34 -14.52 -2.10
C PRO A 538 12.29 -14.61 -3.21
N LEU A 539 12.57 -13.94 -4.33
CA LEU A 539 11.77 -14.02 -5.54
C LEU A 539 11.68 -15.48 -6.00
N THR A 540 10.44 -15.93 -6.23
CA THR A 540 10.11 -17.32 -6.54
C THR A 540 9.02 -17.35 -7.62
N ASP A 541 8.98 -18.40 -8.44
CA ASP A 541 7.96 -18.58 -9.47
C ASP A 541 6.54 -18.43 -8.89
N GLY A 542 5.71 -17.60 -9.53
CA GLY A 542 4.31 -17.37 -9.15
C GLY A 542 4.09 -16.14 -8.26
N LEU A 543 5.15 -15.46 -7.80
CA LEU A 543 4.99 -14.12 -7.21
C LEU A 543 4.59 -13.11 -8.30
N VAL A 544 3.69 -12.18 -7.98
CA VAL A 544 3.25 -11.11 -8.88
C VAL A 544 3.55 -9.77 -8.22
N PHE A 545 4.09 -8.82 -8.99
CA PHE A 545 4.47 -7.48 -8.55
C PHE A 545 4.01 -6.41 -9.54
N SER A 546 3.91 -5.16 -9.07
CA SER A 546 4.06 -3.99 -9.94
C SER A 546 5.54 -3.75 -10.29
N ASP A 547 5.81 -3.21 -11.48
CA ASP A 547 7.06 -2.53 -11.86
C ASP A 547 6.71 -1.08 -12.20
N GLU A 548 6.86 -0.16 -11.24
CA GLU A 548 6.28 1.19 -11.24
C GLU A 548 7.28 2.34 -11.01
N PRO A 549 8.48 2.39 -11.63
CA PRO A 549 9.38 3.51 -11.43
C PRO A 549 8.74 4.85 -11.82
N GLY A 550 9.20 5.91 -11.17
CA GLY A 550 8.66 7.25 -11.39
C GLY A 550 9.68 8.38 -11.34
N PHE A 551 9.20 9.58 -11.63
CA PHE A 551 9.89 10.84 -11.39
C PHE A 551 8.86 11.95 -11.24
N TYR A 552 9.00 12.78 -10.20
CA TYR A 552 8.04 13.81 -9.86
C TYR A 552 8.77 15.14 -9.70
N LEU A 553 8.40 16.13 -10.52
CA LEU A 553 8.92 17.49 -10.45
C LEU A 553 7.84 18.39 -9.84
N PRO A 554 7.93 18.74 -8.53
CA PRO A 554 6.89 19.48 -7.83
C PRO A 554 6.53 20.78 -8.54
N GLY A 555 5.22 21.02 -8.71
CA GLY A 555 4.70 22.21 -9.39
C GLY A 555 4.69 22.13 -10.92
N GLU A 556 5.30 21.11 -11.53
CA GLU A 556 5.46 21.01 -12.99
C GLU A 556 4.73 19.79 -13.57
N PHE A 557 5.25 18.58 -13.36
CA PHE A 557 4.70 17.33 -13.88
C PHE A 557 5.22 16.12 -13.10
N GLY A 558 4.56 14.98 -13.23
CA GLY A 558 5.10 13.70 -12.80
C GLY A 558 4.90 12.62 -13.85
N ILE A 559 5.71 11.58 -13.72
CA ILE A 559 5.78 10.44 -14.61
C ILE A 559 5.87 9.21 -13.73
N ARG A 560 4.98 8.25 -13.97
CA ARG A 560 5.09 6.89 -13.46
C ARG A 560 4.71 5.93 -14.58
N LEU A 561 5.40 4.81 -14.65
CA LEU A 561 5.22 3.79 -15.66
C LEU A 561 5.13 2.46 -14.97
N GLU A 562 3.93 1.87 -14.97
CA GLU A 562 3.67 0.70 -14.13
C GLU A 562 3.08 -0.47 -14.89
N THR A 563 3.69 -1.63 -14.71
CA THR A 563 3.25 -2.87 -15.37
C THR A 563 3.24 -4.01 -14.37
N ASP A 564 2.10 -4.69 -14.26
CA ASP A 564 2.02 -5.95 -13.52
C ASP A 564 2.90 -7.03 -14.17
N ILE A 565 3.76 -7.65 -13.36
CA ILE A 565 4.75 -8.65 -13.77
C ILE A 565 4.74 -9.86 -12.83
N MET A 566 4.93 -11.06 -13.40
CA MET A 566 4.98 -12.31 -12.66
C MET A 566 6.38 -12.93 -12.74
N VAL A 567 6.92 -13.35 -11.60
CA VAL A 567 8.18 -14.10 -11.56
C VAL A 567 7.96 -15.50 -12.15
N LYS A 568 8.78 -15.90 -13.12
CA LYS A 568 8.73 -17.24 -13.76
C LYS A 568 10.11 -17.87 -13.83
N ASN A 569 10.14 -19.20 -13.84
CA ASN A 569 11.37 -19.94 -14.13
C ASN A 569 11.95 -19.61 -15.51
N TYR A 570 13.21 -19.22 -15.56
CA TYR A 570 13.94 -18.96 -16.79
C TYR A 570 14.73 -20.19 -17.24
N THR A 571 14.54 -20.61 -18.50
CA THR A 571 15.30 -21.70 -19.10
C THR A 571 16.53 -21.14 -19.79
N LEU A 572 17.72 -21.43 -19.25
CA LEU A 572 18.99 -21.02 -19.86
C LEU A 572 19.19 -21.73 -21.21
N SER A 573 19.56 -20.96 -22.24
CA SER A 573 19.96 -21.52 -23.54
C SER A 573 21.32 -22.20 -23.49
N ASN A 574 22.18 -21.83 -22.54
CA ASN A 574 23.52 -22.39 -22.34
C ASN A 574 23.85 -22.49 -20.84
N ASN A 575 24.36 -23.64 -20.41
CA ASN A 575 24.86 -23.84 -19.04
C ASN A 575 26.37 -23.59 -18.97
N TYR A 576 26.78 -22.35 -18.73
CA TYR A 576 28.21 -22.02 -18.61
C TYR A 576 28.83 -22.66 -17.36
N GLY A 577 29.85 -23.51 -17.55
CA GLY A 577 30.58 -24.14 -16.45
C GLY A 577 29.84 -25.26 -15.70
N GLY A 578 28.70 -25.74 -16.20
CA GLY A 578 27.93 -26.82 -15.56
C GLY A 578 27.13 -26.39 -14.32
N SER A 579 26.82 -25.10 -14.19
CA SER A 579 25.98 -24.54 -13.12
C SER A 579 24.60 -25.21 -13.04
N THR A 580 24.16 -25.54 -11.84
CA THR A 580 22.80 -26.06 -11.57
C THR A 580 21.86 -24.99 -11.02
N VAL A 581 22.28 -23.72 -11.03
CA VAL A 581 21.49 -22.61 -10.48
C VAL A 581 20.26 -22.39 -11.35
N GLN A 582 19.07 -22.45 -10.74
CA GLN A 582 17.82 -22.04 -11.38
C GLN A 582 17.83 -20.52 -11.54
N PHE A 583 17.50 -20.04 -12.74
CA PHE A 583 17.30 -18.61 -13.00
C PHE A 583 15.81 -18.30 -13.10
N LEU A 584 15.48 -17.04 -12.89
CA LEU A 584 14.14 -16.48 -12.94
C LEU A 584 14.14 -15.28 -13.88
N HIS A 585 12.96 -14.96 -14.41
CA HIS A 585 12.70 -13.74 -15.18
C HIS A 585 11.28 -13.24 -14.87
N PHE A 586 10.92 -12.10 -15.44
CA PHE A 586 9.55 -11.57 -15.37
C PHE A 586 8.74 -11.88 -16.64
N GLU A 587 7.50 -12.32 -16.44
CA GLU A 587 6.44 -12.41 -17.44
C GLU A 587 5.52 -11.20 -17.29
N MET A 588 5.22 -10.47 -18.39
CA MET A 588 4.31 -9.33 -18.34
C MET A 588 2.85 -9.78 -18.26
N LEU A 589 2.05 -9.11 -17.42
CA LEU A 589 0.61 -9.34 -17.31
C LEU A 589 -0.20 -8.19 -17.94
N THR A 590 0.33 -6.98 -17.88
CA THR A 590 -0.32 -5.76 -18.40
C THR A 590 0.08 -5.41 -19.84
N TRP A 591 -0.90 -5.04 -20.66
CA TRP A 591 -0.74 -4.82 -22.11
C TRP A 591 -1.28 -3.45 -22.57
N VAL A 592 -0.71 -2.36 -22.04
CA VAL A 592 -1.06 -0.98 -22.40
C VAL A 592 0.13 -0.27 -23.06
N PRO A 593 -0.01 0.37 -24.24
CA PRO A 593 1.12 0.98 -24.94
C PRO A 593 1.82 2.07 -24.12
N PHE A 594 3.16 2.02 -24.07
CA PHE A 594 3.98 3.18 -23.68
C PHE A 594 3.87 4.35 -24.69
N GLU A 595 3.96 5.58 -24.20
CA GLU A 595 3.83 6.80 -25.02
C GLU A 595 5.09 7.08 -25.84
N ARG A 596 5.05 6.73 -27.13
CA ARG A 596 6.20 6.84 -28.05
C ARG A 596 6.68 8.28 -28.21
N ASN A 597 5.78 9.27 -28.15
CA ASN A 597 6.17 10.68 -28.34
C ASN A 597 7.01 11.23 -27.19
N LEU A 598 6.98 10.57 -26.03
CA LEU A 598 7.79 10.94 -24.86
C LEU A 598 9.17 10.27 -24.84
N ILE A 599 9.41 9.29 -25.71
CA ILE A 599 10.69 8.58 -25.77
C ILE A 599 11.69 9.32 -26.67
N ILE A 600 12.91 9.53 -26.17
CA ILE A 600 14.07 9.99 -26.95
C ILE A 600 14.83 8.75 -27.41
N CYS A 601 14.67 8.37 -28.69
CA CYS A 601 15.24 7.11 -29.18
C CYS A 601 16.76 7.04 -29.05
N GLU A 602 17.45 8.17 -29.17
CA GLU A 602 18.90 8.27 -29.08
C GLU A 602 19.44 7.91 -27.69
N MET A 603 18.60 7.98 -26.65
CA MET A 603 18.96 7.60 -25.30
C MET A 603 18.81 6.09 -25.04
N LEU A 604 18.03 5.38 -25.86
CA LEU A 604 17.78 3.95 -25.66
C LEU A 604 18.92 3.09 -26.20
N THR A 605 19.24 2.02 -25.47
CA THR A 605 20.09 0.94 -25.99
C THR A 605 19.36 0.14 -27.07
N LYS A 606 20.09 -0.67 -27.85
CA LYS A 606 19.46 -1.58 -28.82
C LYS A 606 18.48 -2.53 -28.13
N ALA A 607 18.85 -3.10 -26.98
CA ALA A 607 17.98 -4.02 -26.24
C ALA A 607 16.67 -3.34 -25.80
N GLN A 608 16.74 -2.10 -25.28
CA GLN A 608 15.55 -1.34 -24.89
C GLN A 608 14.63 -1.01 -26.08
N LYS A 609 15.20 -0.72 -27.26
CA LYS A 609 14.43 -0.52 -28.51
C LYS A 609 13.76 -1.79 -28.97
N ASP A 610 14.49 -2.91 -28.96
CA ASP A 610 13.95 -4.21 -29.34
C ASP A 610 12.82 -4.62 -28.37
N TRP A 611 12.99 -4.38 -27.07
CA TRP A 611 12.01 -4.69 -26.03
C TRP A 611 10.71 -3.90 -26.21
N VAL A 612 10.76 -2.58 -26.40
CA VAL A 612 9.53 -1.78 -26.57
C VAL A 612 8.77 -2.13 -27.85
N ASN A 613 9.49 -2.42 -28.93
CA ASN A 613 8.89 -2.85 -30.19
C ASN A 613 8.25 -4.24 -30.06
N TRP A 614 8.90 -5.17 -29.34
CA TRP A 614 8.31 -6.46 -28.98
C TRP A 614 7.06 -6.27 -28.12
N TYR A 615 7.15 -5.47 -27.06
CA TYR A 615 6.05 -5.21 -26.13
C TYR A 615 4.84 -4.63 -26.87
N HIS A 616 5.02 -3.58 -27.68
CA HIS A 616 3.96 -2.99 -28.48
C HIS A 616 3.36 -3.97 -29.51
N THR A 617 4.17 -4.88 -30.06
CA THR A 617 3.67 -5.97 -30.92
C THR A 617 2.79 -6.95 -30.14
N GLN A 618 3.19 -7.31 -28.91
CA GLN A 618 2.38 -8.17 -28.03
C GLN A 618 1.07 -7.48 -27.64
N VAL A 619 1.12 -6.21 -27.25
CA VAL A 619 -0.05 -5.38 -26.93
C VAL A 619 -1.05 -5.41 -28.09
N ARG A 620 -0.59 -5.10 -29.31
CA ARG A 620 -1.47 -5.14 -30.49
C ARG A 620 -2.08 -6.53 -30.69
N SER A 621 -1.24 -7.57 -30.74
CA SER A 621 -1.69 -8.94 -31.02
C SER A 621 -2.73 -9.43 -30.02
N LYS A 622 -2.44 -9.26 -28.71
CA LYS A 622 -3.32 -9.72 -27.63
C LYS A 622 -4.65 -8.98 -27.65
N LEU A 623 -4.65 -7.65 -27.73
CA LEU A 623 -5.90 -6.89 -27.67
C LEU A 623 -6.74 -7.03 -28.95
N GLU A 624 -6.13 -7.09 -30.13
CA GLU A 624 -6.86 -7.36 -31.38
C GLU A 624 -7.52 -8.74 -31.36
N SER A 625 -6.83 -9.76 -30.82
CA SER A 625 -7.38 -11.13 -30.75
C SER A 625 -8.65 -11.25 -29.90
N THR A 626 -8.90 -10.29 -29.00
CA THR A 626 -10.12 -10.28 -28.18
C THR A 626 -11.38 -9.95 -28.98
N ASN A 627 -11.24 -9.27 -30.14
CA ASN A 627 -12.36 -8.76 -30.94
C ASN A 627 -13.32 -7.84 -30.17
N ARG A 628 -12.85 -7.17 -29.10
CA ARG A 628 -13.66 -6.26 -28.25
C ARG A 628 -13.44 -4.78 -28.52
N LEU A 629 -12.56 -4.44 -29.46
CA LEU A 629 -12.29 -3.06 -29.85
C LEU A 629 -13.06 -2.71 -31.13
N ASN A 630 -13.70 -1.55 -31.14
CA ASN A 630 -14.35 -1.00 -32.34
C ASN A 630 -13.31 -0.44 -33.34
N SER A 631 -13.76 -0.01 -34.52
CA SER A 631 -12.86 0.46 -35.58
C SER A 631 -11.98 1.66 -35.19
N ASN A 632 -12.49 2.59 -34.38
CA ASN A 632 -11.73 3.75 -33.92
C ASN A 632 -10.69 3.35 -32.85
N GLU A 633 -11.09 2.49 -31.91
CA GLU A 633 -10.22 1.97 -30.86
C GLU A 633 -9.09 1.10 -31.45
N LEU A 634 -9.39 0.31 -32.49
CA LEU A 634 -8.37 -0.45 -33.24
C LEU A 634 -7.40 0.48 -33.99
N ALA A 635 -7.90 1.56 -34.58
CA ALA A 635 -7.05 2.54 -35.26
C ALA A 635 -6.11 3.22 -34.25
N TYR A 636 -6.63 3.63 -33.08
CA TYR A 636 -5.85 4.15 -31.97
C TYR A 636 -4.77 3.14 -31.52
N LEU A 637 -5.16 1.90 -31.23
CA LEU A 637 -4.25 0.84 -30.78
C LEU A 637 -3.12 0.64 -31.79
N ARG A 638 -3.44 0.53 -33.08
CA ARG A 638 -2.45 0.32 -34.16
C ARG A 638 -1.48 1.48 -34.27
N ASP A 639 -1.96 2.72 -34.16
CA ASP A 639 -1.13 3.92 -34.16
C ASP A 639 -0.17 3.93 -32.96
N LYS A 640 -0.69 3.79 -31.73
CA LYS A 640 0.13 3.85 -30.51
C LYS A 640 1.15 2.72 -30.39
N THR A 641 0.95 1.60 -31.09
CA THR A 641 1.85 0.44 -31.09
C THR A 641 2.78 0.35 -32.31
N GLN A 642 2.83 1.37 -33.18
CA GLN A 642 3.79 1.35 -34.28
C GLN A 642 5.22 1.31 -33.75
N GLU A 643 6.10 0.63 -34.49
CA GLU A 643 7.52 0.56 -34.17
C GLU A 643 8.12 1.96 -33.90
N ILE A 644 8.93 2.07 -32.86
CA ILE A 644 9.68 3.30 -32.61
C ILE A 644 10.75 3.42 -33.70
N LYS A 645 10.54 4.36 -34.63
CA LYS A 645 11.49 4.64 -35.71
C LYS A 645 12.49 5.69 -35.27
N CYS A 646 13.74 5.31 -35.47
CA CYS A 646 14.94 6.12 -35.37
C CYS A 646 15.67 5.90 -36.71
#